data_AF-A0A534L8F1-F1
#
_entry.id   AF-A0A534L8F1-F1
#
_cell.length_a   1.000
_cell.length_b   1.000
_cell.length_c   1.000
_cell.angle_alpha   90.00
_cell.angle_beta   90.00
_cell.angle_gamma   90.00
#
_symmetry.space_group_name_H-M   'P 1'
#
loop_
_entity.id
_entity.type
_entity.pdbx_description
1 polymer ?
#
loop_
_entity_poly.entity_id
_entity_poly.type
_entity_poly.pdbx_seq_one_letter_code
_entity_poly.pdbx_strand_id
1 'polypeptide(L)'
;MEPETDAEGGRVPVPPGPEAPKRWPWGRITAVVVVALITITAFAIAVRQPNRPPSITDVSVSDDIAIVRPPTKLLFTANATDPDGDALSYSWEFGDGGTGLATRQSHAYGVPGWYTAVLTVSDGKGGVATNDDRLLFIHVRSAPSDGTVPASPPSPSGCAVTCVGANGLAVLTANRSAATVGSEIRFSGNASWAYVWLWNNASNVSHGGAYSVVSAADNASLFSFSYSWGDGTANTTGTALQIGQLGHRFPSPGTYFVQLTVSSGAFERSAGYTVRVVAGAPLAQLKYPGIFAAATAQEPDSLEPAIDNDSAGGEVLQNVYETLIAVPSASESVDPLVPRLATEVPSMANNGTSLDGRNYTFQLRTDVVFHDQTPMTARDVSSSFRRLLAIHPADGPPRILEDLLTNLISTFANADCNPSIPGKQNCTIGDWANVTFPVRSAVPAYMSPALPPEPSWDTTWLNVSTAWAVSNSTVEPTGNYTVVFHLLRPYPAFPPILASTVGSILSQACVGRNGGVRWGVPNSILARGAECGSGPFTLTPTSWSPNQVIVLTRFNQSWRGLVKIPSVHLLPVRDVVSREFLLLAGDVDTASIDRDHQWDVMNADGTPKSPTLRIAKDRPAFDVSFFGYNQRINLTATPDSITIPAAFFADVHVRRTFTYAFDYSAFLVNATHDAGLQPRGPVPLGLPGYNASIPLFPFDLAQAATELNATPYWTSGFNLTLYYRVGNAYEEQGCHLLAQGLEALHSREGSPGVILVAVRSLDSAAYNRALHDGGLPLALLSWAPRFADPLDSVVPFLRTGSAYSTWIGYRNGTLDARIDAAASELNVTTRVQEFLDLTARAVLDDVPYVWVFQATSFHVERAWVSGYYFNPMLRGLDYSQLSKA
;
A
#
# COMPACT_ATOMS: atom_id res chain seq x y z
N MET A 1 -37.34 43.78 44.39
CA MET A 1 -38.78 43.77 44.74
C MET A 1 -38.96 42.62 45.71
N GLU A 2 -39.43 42.94 46.91
CA GLU A 2 -39.95 42.05 47.97
C GLU A 2 -41.28 41.37 47.53
N PRO A 3 -41.98 40.46 48.28
CA PRO A 3 -42.05 40.25 49.77
C PRO A 3 -42.00 38.76 50.25
N GLU A 4 -42.17 38.31 51.52
CA GLU A 4 -42.08 38.83 52.92
C GLU A 4 -42.14 37.62 53.93
N THR A 5 -41.61 37.77 55.18
CA THR A 5 -42.07 37.11 56.47
C THR A 5 -42.04 35.55 56.65
N ASP A 6 -41.91 34.91 57.85
CA ASP A 6 -41.74 35.37 59.25
C ASP A 6 -41.22 34.28 60.26
N ALA A 7 -40.79 34.74 61.46
CA ALA A 7 -40.78 34.12 62.83
C ALA A 7 -40.10 32.74 63.14
N GLU A 8 -39.04 32.64 63.98
CA GLU A 8 -38.94 32.57 65.49
C GLU A 8 -39.26 31.18 66.12
N GLY A 9 -38.64 30.64 67.20
CA GLY A 9 -37.58 30.99 68.17
C GLY A 9 -37.21 29.71 68.99
N GLY A 10 -36.41 29.61 70.06
CA GLY A 10 -35.60 30.50 70.91
C GLY A 10 -34.76 29.65 71.94
N ARG A 11 -34.24 30.21 73.05
CA ARG A 11 -33.54 29.48 74.16
C ARG A 11 -33.70 30.17 75.52
N VAL A 12 -33.64 29.44 76.65
CA VAL A 12 -33.64 29.98 78.05
C VAL A 12 -32.66 29.20 78.97
N PRO A 13 -31.87 29.84 79.87
CA PRO A 13 -30.92 29.18 80.81
C PRO A 13 -31.19 29.51 82.32
N VAL A 14 -30.14 29.47 83.20
CA VAL A 14 -30.02 30.07 84.59
C VAL A 14 -30.38 29.13 85.79
N PRO A 15 -29.73 29.14 87.00
CA PRO A 15 -28.30 29.24 87.44
C PRO A 15 -27.96 28.30 88.68
N PRO A 16 -26.92 28.51 89.55
CA PRO A 16 -26.41 27.49 90.50
C PRO A 16 -26.61 27.73 92.03
N GLY A 17 -26.12 26.80 92.87
CA GLY A 17 -26.03 26.89 94.36
C GLY A 17 -24.85 26.08 94.97
N PRO A 18 -24.48 26.26 96.26
CA PRO A 18 -23.07 26.16 96.72
C PRO A 18 -22.72 25.16 97.87
N GLU A 19 -21.40 24.92 98.06
CA GLU A 19 -20.57 24.51 99.25
C GLU A 19 -21.13 23.50 100.33
N ALA A 20 -20.39 22.63 101.06
CA ALA A 20 -18.99 22.53 101.53
C ALA A 20 -18.70 21.04 102.03
N PRO A 21 -17.79 20.69 102.98
CA PRO A 21 -16.32 20.81 103.06
C PRO A 21 -15.52 19.55 103.60
N LYS A 22 -14.16 19.56 103.53
CA LYS A 22 -13.13 18.98 104.47
C LYS A 22 -13.16 17.44 104.82
N ARG A 23 -12.07 16.65 104.89
CA ARG A 23 -10.66 16.88 105.35
C ARG A 23 -9.75 15.61 105.17
N TRP A 24 -8.45 15.85 104.94
CA TRP A 24 -7.19 15.08 105.19
C TRP A 24 -7.17 13.83 106.15
N PRO A 25 -6.14 12.92 106.10
CA PRO A 25 -4.69 13.28 105.97
C PRO A 25 -3.64 12.29 105.34
N TRP A 26 -2.44 12.86 105.08
CA TRP A 26 -1.06 12.30 104.91
C TRP A 26 -0.75 11.02 104.10
N GLY A 27 0.12 11.17 103.10
CA GLY A 27 0.94 10.10 102.51
C GLY A 27 2.01 10.66 101.56
N ARG A 28 3.30 10.57 101.92
CA ARG A 28 4.41 11.08 101.08
C ARG A 28 4.74 10.09 99.95
N ILE A 29 5.17 10.65 98.80
CA ILE A 29 5.73 9.98 97.61
C ILE A 29 4.69 9.27 96.71
N THR A 30 4.22 10.00 95.69
CA THR A 30 4.05 9.42 94.33
C THR A 30 4.19 10.51 93.26
N ALA A 31 5.44 10.86 92.94
CA ALA A 31 5.79 11.81 91.89
C ALA A 31 5.62 11.22 90.46
N VAL A 32 4.49 10.55 90.19
CA VAL A 32 4.27 9.77 88.95
C VAL A 32 2.89 10.01 88.32
N VAL A 33 1.83 10.31 89.10
CA VAL A 33 0.45 10.20 88.59
C VAL A 33 -0.10 11.48 87.93
N VAL A 34 0.36 12.68 88.32
CA VAL A 34 -0.24 13.94 87.81
C VAL A 34 0.42 14.45 86.53
N VAL A 35 1.67 14.08 86.24
CA VAL A 35 2.25 14.28 84.89
C VAL A 35 1.72 13.22 83.91
N ALA A 36 1.44 12.00 84.38
CA ALA A 36 0.85 10.93 83.56
C ALA A 36 -0.57 11.25 83.05
N LEU A 37 -1.36 12.07 83.75
CA LEU A 37 -2.73 12.41 83.34
C LEU A 37 -2.85 13.62 82.40
N ILE A 38 -1.75 14.32 82.11
CA ILE A 38 -1.67 15.31 81.01
C ILE A 38 -0.87 14.74 79.82
N THR A 39 -0.12 13.65 80.00
CA THR A 39 0.52 12.93 78.87
C THR A 39 -0.27 11.72 78.35
N ILE A 40 -1.29 11.22 79.06
CA ILE A 40 -2.14 10.09 78.61
C ILE A 40 -3.49 10.55 78.00
N THR A 41 -3.79 11.84 77.96
CA THR A 41 -4.85 12.41 77.09
C THR A 41 -4.28 13.01 75.79
N ALA A 42 -3.05 12.63 75.44
CA ALA A 42 -2.43 12.87 74.13
C ALA A 42 -2.12 11.56 73.38
N PHE A 43 -2.63 10.42 73.87
CA PHE A 43 -2.44 9.11 73.23
C PHE A 43 -3.76 8.56 72.69
N ALA A 44 -3.80 8.37 71.37
CA ALA A 44 -4.78 7.57 70.64
C ALA A 44 -6.28 8.02 70.61
N ILE A 45 -6.55 9.32 70.46
CA ILE A 45 -7.36 9.69 69.28
C ILE A 45 -6.39 9.89 68.14
N ALA A 46 -5.89 8.75 67.63
CA ALA A 46 -5.28 8.76 66.32
C ALA A 46 -6.40 9.08 65.35
N VAL A 47 -6.39 10.30 64.81
CA VAL A 47 -7.04 10.57 63.53
C VAL A 47 -6.37 9.62 62.55
N ARG A 48 -6.96 8.43 62.34
CA ARG A 48 -6.57 7.57 61.22
C ARG A 48 -6.78 8.43 59.99
N GLN A 49 -5.69 8.85 59.36
CA GLN A 49 -5.81 9.47 58.05
C GLN A 49 -6.51 8.44 57.16
N PRO A 50 -7.54 8.84 56.38
CA PRO A 50 -8.18 7.93 55.46
C PRO A 50 -7.13 7.37 54.50
N ASN A 51 -7.05 6.05 54.39
CA ASN A 51 -6.07 5.36 53.57
C ASN A 51 -6.11 5.89 52.14
N ARG A 52 -4.96 6.34 51.63
CA ARG A 52 -4.83 6.87 50.27
C ARG A 52 -4.24 5.77 49.38
N PRO A 53 -4.86 5.46 48.22
CA PRO A 53 -4.36 4.40 47.36
C PRO A 53 -2.95 4.71 46.83
N PRO A 54 -2.17 3.67 46.49
CA PRO A 54 -0.85 3.83 45.90
C PRO A 54 -0.93 4.51 44.52
N SER A 55 0.21 4.97 44.02
CA SER A 55 0.35 5.52 42.67
C SER A 55 1.47 4.82 41.90
N ILE A 56 1.18 4.38 40.67
CA ILE A 56 2.18 3.79 39.76
C ILE A 56 2.95 4.96 39.13
N THR A 57 4.25 5.04 39.42
CA THR A 57 5.13 6.11 38.93
C THR A 57 5.78 5.77 37.59
N ASP A 58 6.14 4.50 37.39
CA ASP A 58 6.66 3.96 36.13
C ASP A 58 6.15 2.54 35.91
N VAL A 59 5.88 2.22 34.64
CA VAL A 59 5.45 0.90 34.18
C VAL A 59 5.95 0.74 32.74
N SER A 60 6.68 -0.34 32.47
CA SER A 60 7.44 -0.47 31.23
C SER A 60 7.70 -1.93 30.85
N VAL A 61 7.90 -2.17 29.55
CA VAL A 61 8.34 -3.45 28.98
C VAL A 61 9.61 -3.21 28.14
N SER A 62 10.47 -4.23 28.02
CA SER A 62 11.74 -4.11 27.30
C SER A 62 11.62 -3.93 25.79
N ASP A 63 10.52 -4.39 25.19
CA ASP A 63 10.18 -4.27 23.78
C ASP A 63 8.65 -4.43 23.63
N ASP A 64 8.06 -3.72 22.68
CA ASP A 64 6.64 -3.84 22.33
C ASP A 64 6.39 -5.05 21.39
N ILE A 65 7.44 -5.66 20.87
CA ILE A 65 7.40 -6.74 19.87
C ILE A 65 8.03 -8.03 20.43
N ALA A 66 7.38 -9.17 20.18
CA ALA A 66 7.94 -10.49 20.45
C ALA A 66 7.78 -11.44 19.25
N ILE A 67 8.48 -12.57 19.27
CA ILE A 67 8.34 -13.68 18.31
C ILE A 67 8.11 -14.97 19.10
N VAL A 68 7.20 -15.84 18.66
CA VAL A 68 6.86 -17.09 19.38
C VAL A 68 7.91 -18.21 19.28
N ARG A 69 8.70 -18.24 18.20
CA ARG A 69 9.65 -19.34 17.91
C ARG A 69 10.94 -18.81 17.26
N PRO A 70 12.10 -18.88 17.94
CA PRO A 70 12.23 -19.14 19.38
C PRO A 70 11.51 -18.04 20.20
N PRO A 71 10.96 -18.36 21.38
CA PRO A 71 10.16 -17.41 22.16
C PRO A 71 11.02 -16.26 22.71
N THR A 72 10.71 -15.03 22.30
CA THR A 72 11.31 -13.81 22.86
C THR A 72 10.86 -13.62 24.31
N LYS A 73 11.82 -13.53 25.24
CA LYS A 73 11.54 -13.13 26.63
C LYS A 73 11.54 -11.62 26.75
N LEU A 74 10.40 -11.04 27.12
CA LEU A 74 10.28 -9.65 27.49
C LEU A 74 10.52 -9.48 29.00
N LEU A 75 11.07 -8.33 29.39
CA LEU A 75 11.23 -7.92 30.78
C LEU A 75 10.25 -6.80 31.09
N PHE A 76 9.34 -7.06 32.03
CA PHE A 76 8.37 -6.11 32.56
C PHE A 76 8.93 -5.48 33.84
N THR A 77 8.82 -4.16 33.95
CA THR A 77 9.30 -3.39 35.10
C THR A 77 8.24 -2.41 35.61
N ALA A 78 8.18 -2.25 36.93
CA ALA A 78 7.24 -1.36 37.60
C ALA A 78 7.87 -0.68 38.82
N ASN A 79 7.45 0.57 39.06
CA ASN A 79 7.78 1.31 40.26
C ASN A 79 6.55 2.09 40.75
N ALA A 80 6.19 1.93 42.02
CA ALA A 80 5.04 2.60 42.63
C ALA A 80 5.40 3.20 44.00
N THR A 81 4.63 4.20 44.41
CA THR A 81 4.80 4.91 45.69
C THR A 81 3.47 4.97 46.44
N ASP A 82 3.54 4.81 47.75
CA ASP A 82 2.39 4.95 48.63
C ASP A 82 2.40 6.32 49.35
N PRO A 83 1.29 7.09 49.36
CA PRO A 83 1.24 8.39 50.05
C PRO A 83 1.32 8.30 51.58
N ASP A 84 0.90 7.17 52.17
CA ASP A 84 0.88 6.91 53.62
C ASP A 84 2.14 6.15 54.09
N GLY A 85 2.93 5.63 53.14
CA GLY A 85 4.18 4.90 53.37
C GLY A 85 3.99 3.39 53.56
N ASP A 86 2.83 2.85 53.18
CA ASP A 86 2.52 1.43 53.34
C ASP A 86 3.32 0.52 52.38
N ALA A 87 3.45 -0.75 52.76
CA ALA A 87 4.24 -1.73 52.02
C ALA A 87 3.48 -2.26 50.80
N LEU A 88 4.04 -2.04 49.61
CA LEU A 88 3.38 -2.35 48.35
C LEU A 88 3.58 -3.79 47.88
N SER A 89 2.48 -4.38 47.39
CA SER A 89 2.43 -5.65 46.67
C SER A 89 2.10 -5.41 45.20
N TYR A 90 2.64 -6.24 44.31
CA TYR A 90 2.55 -6.11 42.86
C TYR A 90 1.95 -7.39 42.27
N SER A 91 1.03 -7.25 41.32
CA SER A 91 0.44 -8.36 40.56
C SER A 91 0.35 -8.00 39.09
N TRP A 92 0.97 -8.81 38.25
CA TRP A 92 0.94 -8.70 36.79
C TRP A 92 -0.01 -9.73 36.18
N GLU A 93 -0.76 -9.31 35.17
CA GLU A 93 -1.44 -10.18 34.20
C GLU A 93 -0.85 -9.85 32.82
N PHE A 94 -0.23 -10.82 32.15
CA PHE A 94 0.41 -10.57 30.84
C PHE A 94 -0.59 -10.62 29.66
N GLY A 95 -1.86 -10.93 29.92
CA GLY A 95 -2.92 -10.96 28.91
C GLY A 95 -3.07 -12.28 28.15
N ASP A 96 -2.24 -13.29 28.45
CA ASP A 96 -2.29 -14.67 27.93
C ASP A 96 -2.62 -15.73 29.01
N GLY A 97 -3.04 -15.28 30.20
CA GLY A 97 -3.20 -16.09 31.40
C GLY A 97 -1.94 -16.23 32.26
N GLY A 98 -0.77 -15.77 31.78
CA GLY A 98 0.44 -15.68 32.58
C GLY A 98 0.37 -14.57 33.63
N THR A 99 0.99 -14.79 34.79
CA THR A 99 1.01 -13.85 35.93
C THR A 99 2.39 -13.71 36.58
N GLY A 100 2.60 -12.64 37.35
CA GLY A 100 3.85 -12.41 38.09
C GLY A 100 3.66 -11.49 39.30
N LEU A 101 4.49 -11.63 40.33
CA LEU A 101 4.30 -10.97 41.65
C LEU A 101 5.45 -10.02 42.08
N ALA A 102 6.29 -9.57 41.14
CA ALA A 102 7.47 -8.76 41.47
C ALA A 102 7.57 -7.51 40.60
N THR A 103 8.34 -6.52 41.07
CA THR A 103 8.62 -5.27 40.35
C THR A 103 9.42 -5.46 39.07
N ARG A 104 10.09 -6.61 38.90
CA ARG A 104 10.76 -7.03 37.67
C ARG A 104 10.38 -8.47 37.36
N GLN A 105 9.75 -8.71 36.21
CA GLN A 105 9.26 -10.03 35.80
C GLN A 105 9.63 -10.32 34.35
N SER A 106 9.92 -11.57 34.01
CA SER A 106 10.22 -11.97 32.63
C SER A 106 9.17 -12.95 32.13
N HIS A 107 8.58 -12.63 30.99
CA HIS A 107 7.51 -13.42 30.37
C HIS A 107 7.79 -13.66 28.88
N ALA A 108 7.22 -14.73 28.32
CA ALA A 108 7.29 -15.03 26.90
C ALA A 108 5.99 -15.68 26.43
N TYR A 109 5.46 -15.18 25.32
CA TYR A 109 4.16 -15.58 24.79
C TYR A 109 4.26 -16.81 23.89
N GLY A 110 3.34 -17.77 24.06
CA GLY A 110 3.30 -19.01 23.26
C GLY A 110 2.52 -18.90 21.94
N VAL A 111 1.64 -17.90 21.81
CA VAL A 111 0.70 -17.75 20.69
C VAL A 111 0.88 -16.37 20.04
N PRO A 112 0.96 -16.26 18.69
CA PRO A 112 1.00 -14.97 18.01
C PRO A 112 -0.27 -14.16 18.27
N GLY A 113 -0.22 -12.83 18.34
CA GLY A 113 -1.38 -12.03 18.69
C GLY A 113 -1.09 -10.65 19.25
N TRP A 114 -2.16 -9.98 19.67
CA TRP A 114 -2.13 -8.63 20.26
C TRP A 114 -2.47 -8.71 21.75
N TYR A 115 -1.54 -8.32 22.60
CA TYR A 115 -1.62 -8.50 24.05
C TYR A 115 -1.64 -7.17 24.79
N THR A 116 -2.31 -7.16 25.94
CA THR A 116 -2.36 -6.02 26.87
C THR A 116 -1.93 -6.51 28.24
N ALA A 117 -0.77 -6.07 28.72
CA ALA A 117 -0.27 -6.40 30.04
C ALA A 117 -0.73 -5.37 31.08
N VAL A 118 -1.24 -5.89 32.19
CA VAL A 118 -1.85 -5.14 33.28
C VAL A 118 -1.04 -5.32 34.54
N LEU A 119 -0.76 -4.22 35.22
CA LEU A 119 -0.20 -4.17 36.56
C LEU A 119 -1.30 -3.72 37.54
N THR A 120 -1.41 -4.44 38.65
CA THR A 120 -2.15 -4.03 39.84
C THR A 120 -1.18 -3.88 41.01
N VAL A 121 -1.26 -2.76 41.72
CA VAL A 121 -0.47 -2.48 42.94
C VAL A 121 -1.40 -2.29 44.12
N SER A 122 -1.14 -2.94 45.25
CA SER A 122 -1.95 -2.80 46.47
C SER A 122 -1.10 -2.52 47.71
N ASP A 123 -1.64 -1.66 48.58
CA ASP A 123 -1.10 -1.27 49.90
C ASP A 123 -1.40 -2.27 51.04
N GLY A 124 -2.23 -3.30 50.79
CA GLY A 124 -2.69 -4.23 51.83
C GLY A 124 -3.64 -3.63 52.88
N LYS A 125 -4.10 -2.39 52.68
CA LYS A 125 -5.09 -1.66 53.50
C LYS A 125 -6.42 -1.43 52.80
N GLY A 126 -6.46 -1.62 51.48
CA GLY A 126 -7.65 -1.53 50.64
C GLY A 126 -7.54 -0.53 49.48
N GLY A 127 -6.44 0.20 49.38
CA GLY A 127 -6.10 0.99 48.20
C GLY A 127 -5.43 0.11 47.14
N VAL A 128 -5.82 0.37 45.89
CA VAL A 128 -5.35 -0.34 44.71
C VAL A 128 -5.18 0.65 43.57
N ALA A 129 -4.11 0.49 42.79
CA ALA A 129 -3.89 1.21 41.54
C ALA A 129 -3.63 0.22 40.39
N THR A 130 -4.13 0.56 39.21
CA THR A 130 -3.90 -0.17 37.95
C THR A 130 -3.23 0.76 36.92
N ASN A 131 -2.53 0.19 35.93
CA ASN A 131 -1.95 0.97 34.83
C ASN A 131 -2.97 1.26 33.71
N ASP A 132 -4.24 1.48 34.02
CA ASP A 132 -5.30 1.56 33.00
C ASP A 132 -5.18 2.79 32.10
N ASP A 133 -4.56 3.86 32.61
CA ASP A 133 -4.23 5.08 31.87
C ASP A 133 -2.92 4.95 31.06
N ARG A 134 -2.17 3.85 31.25
CA ARG A 134 -0.84 3.56 30.68
C ARG A 134 -0.66 2.04 30.46
N LEU A 135 -1.52 1.46 29.63
CA LEU A 135 -1.50 0.05 29.32
C LEU A 135 -0.25 -0.29 28.49
N LEU A 136 0.34 -1.46 28.78
CA LEU A 136 1.46 -1.99 27.99
C LEU A 136 0.88 -2.88 26.88
N PHE A 137 1.10 -2.50 25.62
CA PHE A 137 0.63 -3.23 24.45
C PHE A 137 1.78 -4.02 23.84
N ILE A 138 1.56 -5.28 23.49
CA ILE A 138 2.59 -6.17 22.92
C ILE A 138 2.05 -6.85 21.67
N HIS A 139 2.74 -6.72 20.54
CA HIS A 139 2.44 -7.49 19.32
C HIS A 139 3.40 -8.67 19.22
N VAL A 140 2.87 -9.88 19.43
CA VAL A 140 3.61 -11.14 19.33
C VAL A 140 3.44 -11.68 17.91
N ARG A 141 4.54 -11.76 17.17
CA ARG A 141 4.55 -12.26 15.78
C ARG A 141 4.82 -13.75 15.71
N SER A 142 4.40 -14.36 14.61
CA SER A 142 4.75 -15.73 14.25
C SER A 142 6.24 -15.84 13.88
N ALA A 143 6.74 -17.06 13.65
CA ALA A 143 8.08 -17.19 13.08
C ALA A 143 8.06 -16.73 11.62
N PRO A 144 9.13 -16.09 11.09
CA PRO A 144 9.21 -15.74 9.67
C PRO A 144 9.01 -16.95 8.73
N SER A 145 9.43 -18.14 9.16
CA SER A 145 9.26 -19.40 8.42
C SER A 145 7.80 -19.87 8.29
N ASP A 146 6.89 -19.43 9.16
CA ASP A 146 5.45 -19.70 9.00
C ASP A 146 4.87 -18.90 7.82
N GLY A 147 5.54 -17.80 7.42
CA GLY A 147 5.19 -16.91 6.32
C GLY A 147 5.69 -17.33 4.93
N THR A 148 6.75 -18.15 4.87
CA THR A 148 7.41 -18.50 3.60
C THR A 148 6.69 -19.59 2.81
N VAL A 149 6.78 -19.55 1.48
CA VAL A 149 6.27 -20.61 0.58
C VAL A 149 6.83 -21.99 0.97
N PRO A 150 6.01 -23.06 1.03
CA PRO A 150 6.50 -24.41 1.31
C PRO A 150 7.51 -24.89 0.26
N ALA A 151 8.56 -25.58 0.71
CA ALA A 151 9.70 -25.95 -0.14
C ALA A 151 9.42 -27.06 -1.18
N SER A 152 8.34 -27.84 -1.01
CA SER A 152 8.01 -28.99 -1.86
C SER A 152 6.52 -29.03 -2.18
N PRO A 153 6.11 -29.49 -3.38
CA PRO A 153 4.70 -29.70 -3.71
C PRO A 153 4.08 -30.84 -2.86
N PRO A 154 2.75 -30.86 -2.70
CA PRO A 154 2.03 -31.95 -2.03
C PRO A 154 2.08 -33.25 -2.86
N SER A 155 1.94 -34.40 -2.18
CA SER A 155 1.90 -35.70 -2.87
C SER A 155 0.64 -35.84 -3.74
N PRO A 156 0.76 -36.14 -5.05
CA PRO A 156 -0.41 -36.28 -5.94
C PRO A 156 -1.40 -37.36 -5.48
N SER A 157 -0.92 -38.43 -4.84
CA SER A 157 -1.75 -39.51 -4.31
C SER A 157 -2.65 -39.12 -3.14
N GLY A 158 -2.37 -37.99 -2.48
CA GLY A 158 -3.16 -37.44 -1.38
C GLY A 158 -4.04 -36.25 -1.76
N CYS A 159 -3.97 -35.75 -3.00
CA CYS A 159 -4.68 -34.53 -3.39
C CYS A 159 -4.91 -34.42 -4.91
N ALA A 160 -6.17 -34.60 -5.33
CA ALA A 160 -6.57 -34.54 -6.74
C ALA A 160 -7.12 -33.18 -7.20
N VAL A 161 -7.40 -32.21 -6.31
CA VAL A 161 -8.04 -30.93 -6.67
C VAL A 161 -7.41 -29.73 -5.98
N THR A 162 -7.48 -29.65 -4.64
CA THR A 162 -7.00 -28.48 -3.86
C THR A 162 -6.28 -28.94 -2.62
N CYS A 163 -5.03 -28.51 -2.43
CA CYS A 163 -4.18 -29.01 -1.33
C CYS A 163 -3.73 -27.84 -0.45
N VAL A 164 -4.16 -27.84 0.82
CA VAL A 164 -3.67 -26.87 1.81
C VAL A 164 -2.26 -27.30 2.25
N GLY A 165 -1.31 -26.36 2.19
CA GLY A 165 0.08 -26.54 2.61
C GLY A 165 0.25 -26.45 4.13
N ALA A 166 1.42 -26.85 4.63
CA ALA A 166 1.74 -26.84 6.06
C ALA A 166 2.01 -25.43 6.64
N ASN A 167 2.23 -24.43 5.77
CA ASN A 167 2.52 -23.04 6.13
C ASN A 167 1.28 -22.16 5.89
N GLY A 168 1.11 -21.19 6.79
CA GLY A 168 -0.12 -20.41 6.95
C GLY A 168 -0.18 -19.85 8.37
N LEU A 169 -1.14 -18.95 8.62
CA LEU A 169 -1.32 -18.28 9.89
C LEU A 169 -2.79 -18.17 10.28
N ALA A 170 -3.04 -18.35 11.58
CA ALA A 170 -4.21 -17.77 12.23
C ALA A 170 -3.93 -16.28 12.44
N VAL A 171 -4.92 -15.44 12.17
CA VAL A 171 -4.90 -13.99 12.44
C VAL A 171 -6.21 -13.64 13.12
N LEU A 172 -6.12 -13.06 14.33
CA LEU A 172 -7.27 -12.60 15.10
C LEU A 172 -7.17 -11.08 15.27
N THR A 173 -8.22 -10.39 14.86
CA THR A 173 -8.37 -8.94 15.04
C THR A 173 -9.64 -8.63 15.82
N ALA A 174 -9.69 -7.49 16.50
CA ALA A 174 -10.89 -7.00 17.16
C ALA A 174 -11.04 -5.49 16.94
N ASN A 175 -12.27 -4.98 16.92
CA ASN A 175 -12.52 -3.55 16.69
C ASN A 175 -12.14 -2.64 17.87
N ARG A 176 -11.74 -3.21 19.03
CA ARG A 176 -11.23 -2.52 20.21
C ARG A 176 -10.50 -3.49 21.15
N SER A 177 -9.40 -3.05 21.75
CA SER A 177 -8.72 -3.78 22.84
C SER A 177 -9.17 -3.38 24.24
N ALA A 178 -9.97 -2.32 24.38
CA ALA A 178 -10.53 -1.89 25.65
C ALA A 178 -12.02 -1.54 25.52
N ALA A 179 -12.82 -1.88 26.53
CA ALA A 179 -14.27 -1.66 26.50
C ALA A 179 -14.89 -1.48 27.91
N THR A 180 -16.08 -0.88 27.96
CA THR A 180 -16.96 -0.96 29.14
C THR A 180 -17.59 -2.35 29.27
N VAL A 181 -17.90 -2.77 30.49
CA VAL A 181 -18.69 -4.00 30.77
C VAL A 181 -19.95 -4.05 29.90
N GLY A 182 -20.23 -5.21 29.29
CA GLY A 182 -21.42 -5.43 28.47
C GLY A 182 -21.41 -4.79 27.07
N SER A 183 -20.40 -3.98 26.73
CA SER A 183 -20.18 -3.54 25.35
C SER A 183 -19.89 -4.72 24.43
N GLU A 184 -20.37 -4.61 23.19
CA GLU A 184 -20.03 -5.57 22.14
C GLU A 184 -18.67 -5.27 21.56
N ILE A 185 -17.85 -6.32 21.47
CA ILE A 185 -16.57 -6.30 20.77
C ILE A 185 -16.72 -7.23 19.58
N ARG A 186 -16.43 -6.70 18.39
CA ARG A 186 -16.45 -7.49 17.16
C ARG A 186 -15.06 -8.02 16.89
N PHE A 187 -14.98 -9.31 16.58
CA PHE A 187 -13.76 -10.03 16.24
C PHE A 187 -13.83 -10.51 14.79
N SER A 188 -12.69 -10.58 14.11
CA SER A 188 -12.55 -11.19 12.79
C SER A 188 -11.35 -12.14 12.78
N GLY A 189 -11.61 -13.37 12.31
CA GLY A 189 -10.62 -14.36 11.95
C GLY A 189 -10.31 -14.42 10.46
N ASN A 190 -10.98 -13.63 9.62
CA ASN A 190 -10.97 -13.77 8.16
C ASN A 190 -9.62 -13.44 7.50
N ALA A 191 -8.78 -12.65 8.15
CA ALA A 191 -7.39 -12.43 7.74
C ALA A 191 -6.48 -13.67 7.90
N SER A 192 -6.96 -14.74 8.56
CA SER A 192 -6.25 -16.03 8.60
C SER A 192 -6.07 -16.59 7.19
N TRP A 193 -4.92 -17.20 6.92
CA TRP A 193 -4.56 -17.62 5.57
C TRP A 193 -3.70 -18.89 5.58
N ALA A 194 -3.68 -19.59 4.45
CA ALA A 194 -2.76 -20.72 4.23
C ALA A 194 -2.27 -20.73 2.78
N TYR A 195 -1.12 -21.36 2.56
CA TYR A 195 -0.70 -21.70 1.20
C TYR A 195 -1.57 -22.81 0.64
N VAL A 196 -2.00 -22.68 -0.62
CA VAL A 196 -2.79 -23.68 -1.35
C VAL A 196 -2.08 -24.02 -2.64
N TRP A 197 -1.88 -25.31 -2.90
CA TRP A 197 -1.34 -25.79 -4.16
C TRP A 197 -2.43 -25.80 -5.24
N LEU A 198 -2.18 -25.08 -6.32
CA LEU A 198 -3.03 -25.00 -7.50
C LEU A 198 -2.34 -25.74 -8.66
N TRP A 199 -3.00 -26.78 -9.18
CA TRP A 199 -2.51 -27.53 -10.33
C TRP A 199 -2.71 -26.73 -11.63
N ASN A 200 -1.68 -26.68 -12.48
CA ASN A 200 -1.76 -26.08 -13.83
C ASN A 200 -2.80 -26.80 -14.70
N ASN A 201 -3.05 -28.08 -14.42
CA ASN A 201 -4.18 -28.84 -14.94
C ASN A 201 -4.61 -29.85 -13.87
N ALA A 202 -5.77 -29.64 -13.24
CA ALA A 202 -6.28 -30.54 -12.20
C ALA A 202 -6.54 -31.97 -12.70
N SER A 203 -6.83 -32.15 -13.99
CA SER A 203 -6.98 -33.47 -14.62
C SER A 203 -5.66 -34.10 -15.06
N ASN A 204 -4.54 -33.37 -15.05
CA ASN A 204 -3.21 -33.89 -15.37
C ASN A 204 -2.12 -33.25 -14.52
N VAL A 205 -1.91 -33.79 -13.32
CA VAL A 205 -0.89 -33.37 -12.34
C VAL A 205 0.54 -33.35 -12.87
N SER A 206 0.84 -34.02 -14.00
CA SER A 206 2.17 -33.96 -14.64
C SER A 206 2.50 -32.58 -15.24
N HIS A 207 1.50 -31.72 -15.45
CA HIS A 207 1.69 -30.32 -15.88
C HIS A 207 2.20 -29.41 -14.75
N GLY A 208 2.38 -29.94 -13.53
CA GLY A 208 2.84 -29.18 -12.37
C GLY A 208 1.78 -28.25 -11.79
N GLY A 209 2.22 -27.30 -10.99
CA GLY A 209 1.39 -26.33 -10.29
C GLY A 209 2.23 -25.32 -9.53
N ALA A 210 1.58 -24.46 -8.75
CA ALA A 210 2.22 -23.48 -7.90
C ALA A 210 1.47 -23.32 -6.57
N TYR A 211 2.17 -22.83 -5.55
CA TYR A 211 1.54 -22.37 -4.32
C TYR A 211 0.98 -20.96 -4.52
N SER A 212 -0.26 -20.74 -4.09
CA SER A 212 -0.89 -19.44 -3.93
C SER A 212 -1.23 -19.20 -2.46
N VAL A 213 -1.27 -17.94 -2.02
CA VAL A 213 -1.77 -17.56 -0.69
C VAL A 213 -3.28 -17.38 -0.79
N VAL A 214 -4.04 -18.09 0.06
CA VAL A 214 -5.50 -17.98 0.12
C VAL A 214 -5.90 -17.62 1.56
N SER A 215 -6.60 -16.50 1.73
CA SER A 215 -7.18 -16.13 3.01
C SER A 215 -8.57 -16.75 3.22
N ALA A 216 -9.03 -16.74 4.47
CA ALA A 216 -10.38 -17.16 4.81
C ALA A 216 -11.45 -16.18 4.29
N ALA A 217 -11.10 -14.92 4.01
CA ALA A 217 -11.93 -13.99 3.24
C ALA A 217 -12.06 -14.44 1.77
N ASP A 218 -10.95 -14.80 1.13
CA ASP A 218 -10.95 -15.23 -0.29
C ASP A 218 -11.69 -16.56 -0.50
N ASN A 219 -11.54 -17.52 0.43
CA ASN A 219 -12.23 -18.81 0.36
C ASN A 219 -12.50 -19.42 1.75
N ALA A 220 -13.58 -18.96 2.37
CA ALA A 220 -14.05 -19.43 3.67
C ALA A 220 -14.33 -20.94 3.75
N SER A 221 -14.54 -21.64 2.63
CA SER A 221 -14.83 -23.09 2.63
C SER A 221 -13.63 -23.95 3.05
N LEU A 222 -12.41 -23.40 2.97
CA LEU A 222 -11.18 -24.10 3.36
C LEU A 222 -10.92 -24.06 4.88
N PHE A 223 -11.60 -23.21 5.64
CA PHE A 223 -11.23 -22.88 7.02
C PHE A 223 -12.35 -23.17 8.03
N SER A 224 -11.97 -23.81 9.14
CA SER A 224 -12.80 -23.99 10.34
C SER A 224 -12.18 -23.25 11.52
N PHE A 225 -13.00 -22.56 12.30
CA PHE A 225 -12.59 -21.69 13.40
C PHE A 225 -13.14 -22.20 14.74
N SER A 226 -12.40 -21.89 15.81
CA SER A 226 -12.79 -22.12 17.20
C SER A 226 -12.32 -20.95 18.06
N TYR A 227 -13.25 -20.17 18.61
CA TYR A 227 -12.98 -19.07 19.53
C TYR A 227 -13.13 -19.53 20.98
N SER A 228 -12.12 -19.29 21.80
CA SER A 228 -12.14 -19.37 23.25
C SER A 228 -12.13 -17.95 23.82
N TRP A 229 -13.08 -17.61 24.69
CA TRP A 229 -13.30 -16.23 25.14
C TRP A 229 -12.51 -15.81 26.38
N GLY A 230 -12.02 -16.77 27.17
CA GLY A 230 -11.28 -16.52 28.40
C GLY A 230 -12.12 -16.05 29.60
N ASP A 231 -13.43 -15.84 29.44
CA ASP A 231 -14.36 -15.40 30.49
C ASP A 231 -15.19 -16.54 31.11
N GLY A 232 -14.95 -17.79 30.68
CA GLY A 232 -15.70 -18.98 31.10
C GLY A 232 -16.99 -19.25 30.32
N THR A 233 -17.34 -18.41 29.33
CA THR A 233 -18.40 -18.73 28.37
C THR A 233 -17.95 -19.85 27.41
N ALA A 234 -18.92 -20.56 26.83
CA ALA A 234 -18.64 -21.70 25.96
C ALA A 234 -17.97 -21.27 24.64
N ASN A 235 -16.96 -22.03 24.21
CA ASN A 235 -16.27 -21.79 22.94
C ASN A 235 -17.24 -21.80 21.76
N THR A 236 -16.97 -20.93 20.77
CA THR A 236 -17.77 -20.83 19.55
C THR A 236 -17.02 -21.46 18.39
N THR A 237 -17.59 -22.51 17.79
CA THR A 237 -16.96 -23.31 16.72
C THR A 237 -17.85 -23.39 15.48
N GLY A 238 -17.24 -23.44 14.29
CA GLY A 238 -17.93 -23.42 13.01
C GLY A 238 -17.00 -23.16 11.82
N THR A 239 -17.53 -23.03 10.62
CA THR A 239 -16.74 -22.64 9.44
C THR A 239 -16.44 -21.14 9.43
N ALA A 240 -15.42 -20.70 8.69
CA ALA A 240 -15.14 -19.29 8.51
C ALA A 240 -16.32 -18.52 7.87
N LEU A 241 -17.19 -19.19 7.09
CA LEU A 241 -18.41 -18.58 6.56
C LEU A 241 -19.46 -18.30 7.66
N GLN A 242 -19.51 -19.14 8.70
CA GLN A 242 -20.50 -19.03 9.78
C GLN A 242 -20.06 -18.11 10.91
N ILE A 243 -18.77 -18.15 11.26
CA ILE A 243 -18.20 -17.48 12.44
C ILE A 243 -16.89 -16.75 12.14
N GLY A 244 -16.67 -16.39 10.87
CA GLY A 244 -15.49 -15.63 10.45
C GLY A 244 -15.41 -14.25 11.07
N GLN A 245 -16.57 -13.64 11.29
CA GLN A 245 -16.74 -12.42 12.08
C GLN A 245 -17.91 -12.62 13.06
N LEU A 246 -17.73 -12.21 14.32
CA LEU A 246 -18.83 -12.19 15.29
C LEU A 246 -18.60 -11.19 16.43
N GLY A 247 -19.64 -10.96 17.23
CA GLY A 247 -19.59 -10.13 18.43
C GLY A 247 -19.60 -10.97 19.71
N HIS A 248 -18.83 -10.55 20.72
CA HIS A 248 -18.90 -11.08 22.09
C HIS A 248 -19.08 -9.95 23.11
N ARG A 249 -19.63 -10.28 24.29
CA ARG A 249 -19.92 -9.32 25.37
C ARG A 249 -19.44 -9.88 26.71
N PHE A 250 -18.42 -9.25 27.27
CA PHE A 250 -17.84 -9.65 28.54
C PHE A 250 -18.69 -9.17 29.74
N PRO A 251 -19.03 -10.05 30.70
CA PRO A 251 -20.03 -9.77 31.73
C PRO A 251 -19.50 -8.97 32.93
N SER A 252 -18.19 -8.84 33.09
CA SER A 252 -17.55 -8.20 34.26
C SER A 252 -16.25 -7.47 33.87
N PRO A 253 -15.74 -6.55 34.72
CA PRO A 253 -14.41 -6.00 34.54
C PRO A 253 -13.34 -7.11 34.66
N GLY A 254 -12.26 -7.00 33.88
CA GLY A 254 -11.19 -7.99 33.87
C GLY A 254 -10.34 -7.93 32.59
N THR A 255 -9.27 -8.71 32.57
CA THR A 255 -8.40 -8.93 31.40
C THR A 255 -8.72 -10.29 30.80
N TYR A 256 -9.20 -10.33 29.56
CA TYR A 256 -9.65 -11.55 28.90
C TYR A 256 -8.76 -11.92 27.73
N PHE A 257 -8.25 -13.16 27.73
CA PHE A 257 -7.51 -13.72 26.61
C PHE A 257 -8.47 -14.42 25.65
N VAL A 258 -8.72 -13.80 24.50
CA VAL A 258 -9.45 -14.43 23.40
C VAL A 258 -8.45 -15.19 22.53
N GLN A 259 -8.69 -16.48 22.31
CA GLN A 259 -7.88 -17.29 21.40
C GLN A 259 -8.74 -17.82 20.26
N LEU A 260 -8.32 -17.53 19.03
CA LEU A 260 -8.80 -18.18 17.82
C LEU A 260 -7.89 -19.36 17.50
N THR A 261 -8.44 -20.55 17.32
CA THR A 261 -7.78 -21.68 16.64
C THR A 261 -8.39 -21.87 15.26
N VAL A 262 -7.53 -21.99 14.25
CA VAL A 262 -7.88 -22.17 12.84
C VAL A 262 -7.38 -23.52 12.38
N SER A 263 -8.26 -24.30 11.76
CA SER A 263 -7.95 -25.61 11.16
C SER A 263 -8.31 -25.60 9.66
N SER A 264 -7.44 -26.14 8.82
CA SER A 264 -7.61 -26.23 7.36
C SER A 264 -6.88 -27.47 6.80
N GLY A 265 -7.61 -28.55 6.51
CA GLY A 265 -6.98 -29.83 6.15
C GLY A 265 -6.08 -30.36 7.27
N ALA A 266 -4.76 -30.47 7.01
CA ALA A 266 -3.76 -30.87 8.01
C ALA A 266 -3.10 -29.69 8.76
N PHE A 267 -3.48 -28.46 8.43
CA PHE A 267 -2.98 -27.25 9.06
C PHE A 267 -3.82 -26.90 10.29
N GLU A 268 -3.17 -26.65 11.43
CA GLU A 268 -3.77 -26.04 12.62
C GLU A 268 -2.83 -24.97 13.17
N ARG A 269 -3.36 -23.79 13.49
CA ARG A 269 -2.64 -22.66 14.13
C ARG A 269 -3.59 -21.89 15.05
N SER A 270 -3.02 -21.08 15.94
CA SER A 270 -3.80 -20.23 16.84
C SER A 270 -3.27 -18.80 16.87
N ALA A 271 -4.17 -17.85 17.14
CA ALA A 271 -3.89 -16.44 17.32
C ALA A 271 -4.61 -15.91 18.58
N GLY A 272 -3.97 -14.99 19.28
CA GLY A 272 -4.43 -14.41 20.54
C GLY A 272 -4.83 -12.94 20.41
N TYR A 273 -5.79 -12.51 21.23
CA TYR A 273 -6.15 -11.10 21.38
C TYR A 273 -6.59 -10.83 22.83
N THR A 274 -5.90 -9.94 23.54
CA THR A 274 -6.29 -9.52 24.88
C THR A 274 -7.31 -8.39 24.82
N VAL A 275 -8.43 -8.55 25.51
CA VAL A 275 -9.39 -7.49 25.77
C VAL A 275 -9.30 -7.05 27.23
N ARG A 276 -9.20 -5.73 27.46
CA ARG A 276 -9.37 -5.15 28.79
C ARG A 276 -10.77 -4.57 28.99
N VAL A 277 -11.50 -5.09 29.96
CA VAL A 277 -12.86 -4.64 30.31
C VAL A 277 -12.82 -3.87 31.62
N VAL A 278 -13.42 -2.69 31.62
CA VAL A 278 -13.44 -1.75 32.75
C VAL A 278 -14.87 -1.27 33.05
N ALA A 279 -15.12 -0.80 34.27
CA ALA A 279 -16.45 -0.34 34.69
C ALA A 279 -16.83 1.03 34.08
N GLY A 280 -15.85 1.91 33.87
CA GLY A 280 -16.03 3.22 33.22
C GLY A 280 -15.62 3.20 31.74
N ALA A 281 -15.83 4.31 31.04
CA ALA A 281 -15.37 4.46 29.66
C ALA A 281 -13.82 4.36 29.61
N PRO A 282 -13.23 3.48 28.78
CA PRO A 282 -11.78 3.36 28.68
C PRO A 282 -11.18 4.62 28.05
N LEU A 283 -10.00 5.03 28.52
CA LEU A 283 -9.24 6.11 27.89
C LEU A 283 -8.67 5.64 26.55
N ALA A 284 -8.79 6.49 25.52
CA ALA A 284 -8.08 6.30 24.27
C ALA A 284 -6.57 6.48 24.49
N GLN A 285 -5.77 5.53 24.03
CA GLN A 285 -4.33 5.49 24.25
C GLN A 285 -3.58 5.34 22.92
N LEU A 286 -2.44 6.02 22.82
CA LEU A 286 -1.50 5.88 21.72
C LEU A 286 -0.73 4.56 21.88
N LYS A 287 -1.05 3.56 21.06
CA LYS A 287 -0.25 2.32 21.02
C LYS A 287 1.05 2.56 20.28
N TYR A 288 2.10 1.86 20.69
CA TYR A 288 3.38 1.76 20.00
C TYR A 288 3.96 3.13 19.58
N PRO A 289 4.26 4.05 20.52
CA PRO A 289 4.65 5.42 20.19
C PRO A 289 5.94 5.51 19.33
N GLY A 290 6.82 4.51 19.39
CA GLY A 290 8.02 4.40 18.57
C GLY A 290 7.85 3.70 17.21
N ILE A 291 6.64 3.26 16.87
CA ILE A 291 6.34 2.51 15.64
C ILE A 291 5.20 3.22 14.91
N PHE A 292 5.34 3.46 13.61
CA PHE A 292 4.21 3.73 12.73
C PHE A 292 3.76 2.42 12.08
N ALA A 293 2.54 1.98 12.32
CA ALA A 293 2.03 0.72 11.76
C ALA A 293 0.95 0.97 10.69
N ALA A 294 1.03 0.26 9.57
CA ALA A 294 0.10 0.35 8.45
C ALA A 294 -0.45 -1.03 8.08
N ALA A 295 -1.77 -1.17 7.96
CA ALA A 295 -2.39 -2.36 7.39
C ALA A 295 -2.60 -2.19 5.87
N THR A 296 -1.85 -2.92 5.06
CA THR A 296 -1.89 -2.85 3.58
C THR A 296 -2.74 -3.99 3.01
N ALA A 297 -3.31 -3.81 1.82
CA ALA A 297 -4.12 -4.85 1.17
C ALA A 297 -3.26 -6.03 0.62
N GLN A 298 -2.00 -5.76 0.26
CA GLN A 298 -1.06 -6.73 -0.33
C GLN A 298 0.38 -6.55 0.19
N GLU A 299 1.24 -7.52 -0.10
CA GLU A 299 2.70 -7.40 0.02
C GLU A 299 3.35 -7.16 -1.36
N PRO A 300 4.60 -6.65 -1.44
CA PRO A 300 5.32 -6.47 -2.69
C PRO A 300 5.64 -7.80 -3.41
N ASP A 301 5.62 -7.77 -4.74
CA ASP A 301 6.17 -8.86 -5.55
C ASP A 301 7.72 -8.83 -5.56
N SER A 302 8.30 -7.63 -5.53
CA SER A 302 9.74 -7.36 -5.62
C SER A 302 10.15 -6.05 -4.96
N LEU A 303 11.35 -6.00 -4.39
CA LEU A 303 12.02 -4.80 -3.88
C LEU A 303 13.28 -4.42 -4.69
N GLU A 304 13.33 -4.86 -5.95
CA GLU A 304 14.34 -4.47 -6.93
C GLU A 304 13.80 -3.32 -7.81
N PRO A 305 14.28 -2.07 -7.66
CA PRO A 305 13.74 -0.88 -8.36
C PRO A 305 13.73 -0.92 -9.89
N ALA A 306 14.50 -1.81 -10.52
CA ALA A 306 14.47 -1.98 -11.97
C ALA A 306 13.39 -2.99 -12.43
N ILE A 307 12.73 -3.71 -11.53
CA ILE A 307 11.77 -4.78 -11.84
C ILE A 307 10.40 -4.51 -11.23
N ASP A 308 10.39 -3.94 -10.02
CA ASP A 308 9.15 -3.58 -9.35
C ASP A 308 8.32 -2.58 -10.19
N ASN A 309 7.01 -2.84 -10.22
CA ASN A 309 6.01 -2.05 -10.91
C ASN A 309 4.66 -2.09 -10.15
N ASP A 310 4.66 -2.58 -8.90
CA ASP A 310 3.46 -2.65 -8.04
C ASP A 310 3.44 -1.50 -7.01
N SER A 311 2.29 -1.25 -6.38
CA SER A 311 2.11 -0.13 -5.46
C SER A 311 2.72 -0.36 -4.07
N ALA A 312 2.77 -1.61 -3.60
CA ALA A 312 3.34 -1.98 -2.31
C ALA A 312 4.87 -2.04 -2.36
N GLY A 313 5.44 -2.54 -3.46
CA GLY A 313 6.86 -2.42 -3.75
C GLY A 313 7.29 -0.96 -3.81
N GLY A 314 6.59 -0.15 -4.61
CA GLY A 314 6.87 1.28 -4.75
C GLY A 314 6.87 2.04 -3.42
N GLU A 315 5.99 1.69 -2.47
CA GLU A 315 5.92 2.28 -1.14
C GLU A 315 7.16 2.01 -0.29
N VAL A 316 7.66 0.78 -0.33
CA VAL A 316 8.93 0.44 0.34
C VAL A 316 10.09 1.13 -0.37
N LEU A 317 10.13 1.08 -1.71
CA LEU A 317 11.22 1.61 -2.50
C LEU A 317 11.42 3.11 -2.33
N GLN A 318 10.35 3.91 -2.35
CA GLN A 318 10.43 5.38 -2.22
C GLN A 318 10.92 5.86 -0.84
N ASN A 319 10.94 4.98 0.16
CA ASN A 319 11.41 5.26 1.53
C ASN A 319 12.81 4.70 1.84
N VAL A 320 13.28 3.76 1.03
CA VAL A 320 14.58 3.07 1.20
C VAL A 320 15.63 3.57 0.20
N TYR A 321 15.21 3.92 -1.01
CA TYR A 321 16.08 4.46 -2.05
C TYR A 321 15.76 5.94 -2.32
N GLU A 322 16.72 6.64 -2.91
CA GLU A 322 16.56 8.02 -3.36
C GLU A 322 16.99 8.13 -4.83
N THR A 323 16.37 9.08 -5.53
CA THR A 323 16.57 9.40 -6.95
C THR A 323 17.46 10.64 -7.10
N LEU A 324 17.96 10.94 -8.31
CA LEU A 324 18.72 12.18 -8.55
C LEU A 324 17.86 13.44 -8.33
N ILE A 325 16.61 13.38 -8.75
CA ILE A 325 15.59 14.42 -8.71
C ILE A 325 14.25 13.77 -8.36
N ALA A 326 13.29 14.51 -7.82
CA ALA A 326 12.02 13.97 -7.34
C ALA A 326 10.84 14.89 -7.69
N VAL A 327 9.62 14.38 -7.55
CA VAL A 327 8.42 15.25 -7.44
C VAL A 327 8.45 16.05 -6.13
N PRO A 328 7.82 17.24 -6.07
CA PRO A 328 7.71 18.03 -4.85
C PRO A 328 7.18 17.22 -3.64
N SER A 329 7.96 17.20 -2.56
CA SER A 329 7.52 16.59 -1.30
C SER A 329 6.53 17.52 -0.57
N ALA A 330 5.64 16.96 0.26
CA ALA A 330 4.57 17.69 0.96
C ALA A 330 3.64 18.52 0.05
N SER A 331 3.39 18.05 -1.18
CA SER A 331 2.63 18.77 -2.21
C SER A 331 1.81 17.83 -3.08
N GLU A 332 0.64 18.28 -3.52
CA GLU A 332 -0.19 17.60 -4.53
C GLU A 332 0.33 17.83 -5.96
N SER A 333 1.20 18.83 -6.17
CA SER A 333 1.81 19.09 -7.48
C SER A 333 2.96 18.13 -7.77
N VAL A 334 3.07 17.75 -9.03
CA VAL A 334 4.15 16.89 -9.57
C VAL A 334 5.20 17.68 -10.36
N ASP A 335 4.95 18.98 -10.56
CA ASP A 335 5.79 19.93 -11.31
C ASP A 335 5.94 21.26 -10.53
N PRO A 336 7.08 21.96 -10.61
CA PRO A 336 8.35 21.51 -11.19
C PRO A 336 8.99 20.37 -10.39
N LEU A 337 9.77 19.53 -11.05
CA LEU A 337 10.65 18.58 -10.37
C LEU A 337 11.63 19.33 -9.45
N VAL A 338 12.06 18.68 -8.37
CA VAL A 338 12.96 19.25 -7.37
C VAL A 338 14.26 18.43 -7.24
N PRO A 339 15.38 19.04 -6.80
CA PRO A 339 16.62 18.32 -6.57
C PRO A 339 16.48 17.33 -5.42
N ARG A 340 17.15 16.17 -5.52
CA ARG A 340 17.18 15.15 -4.47
C ARG A 340 18.62 14.75 -4.16
N LEU A 341 19.17 13.69 -4.77
CA LEU A 341 20.59 13.35 -4.68
C LEU A 341 21.49 14.26 -5.54
N ALA A 342 20.92 14.91 -6.56
CA ALA A 342 21.54 16.02 -7.26
C ALA A 342 21.32 17.34 -6.51
N THR A 343 22.24 18.31 -6.67
CA THR A 343 22.13 19.65 -6.06
C THR A 343 21.17 20.57 -6.81
N GLU A 344 20.91 20.29 -8.09
CA GLU A 344 19.99 21.03 -8.96
C GLU A 344 19.31 20.08 -9.97
N VAL A 345 18.18 20.51 -10.54
CA VAL A 345 17.54 19.82 -11.66
C VAL A 345 18.24 20.28 -12.95
N PRO A 346 18.63 19.38 -13.87
CA PRO A 346 19.29 19.77 -15.12
C PRO A 346 18.34 20.55 -16.03
N SER A 347 18.85 21.62 -16.63
CA SER A 347 18.13 22.45 -17.60
C SER A 347 19.09 23.11 -18.58
N MET A 348 18.57 23.68 -19.68
CA MET A 348 19.39 24.53 -20.54
C MET A 348 19.86 25.83 -19.84
N ALA A 349 19.16 26.28 -18.79
CA ALA A 349 19.47 27.54 -18.09
C ALA A 349 20.68 27.46 -17.14
N ASN A 350 20.95 26.27 -16.58
CA ASN A 350 22.13 25.99 -15.73
C ASN A 350 23.21 25.17 -16.47
N ASN A 351 23.12 25.02 -17.79
CA ASN A 351 23.94 24.11 -18.61
C ASN A 351 23.85 22.62 -18.19
N GLY A 352 22.88 22.24 -17.37
CA GLY A 352 22.60 20.85 -16.99
C GLY A 352 21.98 20.03 -18.12
N THR A 353 21.42 20.66 -19.15
CA THR A 353 20.94 20.01 -20.39
C THR A 353 21.60 20.68 -21.59
N SER A 354 22.14 19.87 -22.52
CA SER A 354 22.71 20.39 -23.77
C SER A 354 21.63 20.97 -24.69
N LEU A 355 22.03 21.88 -25.59
CA LEU A 355 21.12 22.56 -26.53
C LEU A 355 20.40 21.63 -27.51
N ASP A 356 20.95 20.43 -27.76
CA ASP A 356 20.33 19.38 -28.56
C ASP A 356 19.46 18.41 -27.74
N GLY A 357 19.35 18.62 -26.42
CA GLY A 357 18.55 17.82 -25.49
C GLY A 357 19.05 16.39 -25.25
N ARG A 358 20.28 16.07 -25.68
CA ARG A 358 20.82 14.70 -25.63
C ARG A 358 21.70 14.41 -24.43
N ASN A 359 22.33 15.43 -23.83
CA ASN A 359 23.19 15.25 -22.67
C ASN A 359 22.56 15.90 -21.45
N TYR A 360 22.46 15.14 -20.35
CA TYR A 360 21.98 15.62 -19.05
C TYR A 360 23.09 15.46 -18.01
N THR A 361 23.61 16.58 -17.53
CA THR A 361 24.68 16.67 -16.53
C THR A 361 24.07 16.92 -15.16
N PHE A 362 24.34 16.02 -14.21
CA PHE A 362 23.91 16.17 -12.82
C PHE A 362 25.12 16.42 -11.92
N GLN A 363 25.04 17.51 -11.15
CA GLN A 363 25.93 17.80 -10.03
C GLN A 363 25.41 17.09 -8.79
N LEU A 364 26.19 16.17 -8.22
CA LEU A 364 25.79 15.32 -7.10
C LEU A 364 26.11 15.96 -5.76
N ARG A 365 25.26 15.66 -4.77
CA ARG A 365 25.54 15.94 -3.36
C ARG A 365 26.79 15.20 -2.87
N THR A 366 27.54 15.84 -1.99
CA THR A 366 28.77 15.32 -1.37
C THR A 366 28.59 14.82 0.06
N ASP A 367 27.40 15.03 0.64
CA ASP A 367 27.02 14.70 2.01
C ASP A 367 26.12 13.44 2.12
N VAL A 368 25.86 12.77 0.99
CA VAL A 368 25.07 11.53 0.94
C VAL A 368 25.94 10.32 1.29
N VAL A 369 25.43 9.52 2.23
CA VAL A 369 25.98 8.22 2.61
C VAL A 369 24.89 7.17 2.42
N PHE A 370 25.24 6.05 1.78
CA PHE A 370 24.36 4.88 1.65
C PHE A 370 24.26 4.14 2.99
N HIS A 371 23.24 3.29 3.15
CA HIS A 371 23.02 2.53 4.38
C HIS A 371 24.20 1.61 4.74
N ASP A 372 24.96 1.15 3.73
CA ASP A 372 26.21 0.38 3.91
C ASP A 372 27.43 1.22 4.35
N GLN A 373 27.21 2.48 4.74
CA GLN A 373 28.21 3.46 5.18
C GLN A 373 29.16 3.96 4.08
N THR A 374 28.93 3.62 2.80
CA THR A 374 29.74 4.16 1.70
C THR A 374 29.24 5.56 1.27
N PRO A 375 30.14 6.51 1.00
CA PRO A 375 29.75 7.82 0.44
C PRO A 375 29.30 7.66 -1.01
N MET A 376 28.26 8.39 -1.41
CA MET A 376 27.76 8.37 -2.79
C MET A 376 28.75 9.02 -3.76
N THR A 377 28.96 8.39 -4.92
CA THR A 377 29.76 8.95 -6.02
C THR A 377 29.05 8.82 -7.37
N ALA A 378 29.56 9.51 -8.39
CA ALA A 378 29.10 9.37 -9.77
C ALA A 378 29.21 7.93 -10.33
N ARG A 379 30.09 7.09 -9.76
CA ARG A 379 30.21 5.67 -10.14
C ARG A 379 29.04 4.82 -9.68
N ASP A 380 28.40 5.19 -8.57
CA ASP A 380 27.21 4.52 -8.06
C ASP A 380 26.01 4.82 -8.96
N VAL A 381 25.88 6.06 -9.45
CA VAL A 381 24.91 6.44 -10.47
C VAL A 381 25.13 5.65 -11.76
N SER A 382 26.33 5.72 -12.34
CA SER A 382 26.68 4.97 -13.56
C SER A 382 26.43 3.47 -13.42
N SER A 383 26.79 2.89 -12.27
CA SER A 383 26.55 1.46 -11.96
C SER A 383 25.07 1.12 -11.81
N SER A 384 24.23 2.03 -11.32
CA SER A 384 22.79 1.81 -11.13
C SER A 384 22.03 1.72 -12.47
N PHE A 385 22.36 2.58 -13.43
CA PHE A 385 21.75 2.50 -14.78
C PHE A 385 22.36 1.36 -15.61
N ARG A 386 23.65 1.09 -15.46
CA ARG A 386 24.27 -0.11 -16.04
C ARG A 386 23.64 -1.41 -15.52
N ARG A 387 23.23 -1.45 -14.24
CA ARG A 387 22.49 -2.56 -13.63
C ARG A 387 21.10 -2.72 -14.27
N LEU A 388 20.35 -1.63 -14.43
CA LEU A 388 19.06 -1.61 -15.11
C LEU A 388 19.16 -2.17 -16.55
N LEU A 389 20.11 -1.66 -17.34
CA LEU A 389 20.36 -2.14 -18.72
C LEU A 389 20.76 -3.62 -18.78
N ALA A 390 21.43 -4.14 -17.74
CA ALA A 390 21.83 -5.53 -17.67
C ALA A 390 20.70 -6.49 -17.28
N ILE A 391 19.75 -6.04 -16.45
CA ILE A 391 18.57 -6.83 -16.09
C ILE A 391 17.63 -7.00 -17.30
N HIS A 392 17.48 -5.96 -18.14
CA HIS A 392 16.61 -5.94 -19.31
C HIS A 392 15.15 -6.36 -18.99
N PRO A 393 14.40 -5.55 -18.22
CA PRO A 393 12.96 -5.76 -18.04
C PRO A 393 12.23 -5.60 -19.37
N ALA A 394 11.24 -6.45 -19.62
CA ALA A 394 10.50 -6.49 -20.88
C ALA A 394 9.70 -5.20 -21.15
N ASP A 395 9.18 -4.59 -20.08
CA ASP A 395 8.22 -3.49 -20.10
C ASP A 395 8.60 -2.38 -19.10
N GLY A 396 7.73 -1.39 -18.94
CA GLY A 396 7.87 -0.35 -17.92
C GLY A 396 8.81 0.81 -18.31
N PRO A 397 9.04 1.75 -17.37
CA PRO A 397 10.07 2.78 -17.50
C PRO A 397 11.49 2.25 -17.80
N PRO A 398 11.95 1.07 -17.29
CA PRO A 398 13.24 0.51 -17.67
C PRO A 398 13.41 0.29 -19.18
N ARG A 399 12.36 -0.22 -19.85
CA ARG A 399 12.36 -0.44 -21.30
C ARG A 399 12.45 0.89 -22.09
N ILE A 400 11.83 1.95 -21.58
CA ILE A 400 11.96 3.30 -22.15
C ILE A 400 13.39 3.83 -21.97
N LEU A 401 13.99 3.67 -20.80
CA LEU A 401 15.39 4.07 -20.57
C LEU A 401 16.37 3.30 -21.46
N GLU A 402 16.15 1.99 -21.67
CA GLU A 402 16.94 1.20 -22.60
C GLU A 402 16.86 1.71 -24.04
N ASP A 403 15.69 2.17 -24.50
CA ASP A 403 15.52 2.76 -25.84
C ASP A 403 16.29 4.07 -25.96
N LEU A 404 16.14 4.96 -24.97
CA LEU A 404 16.80 6.27 -24.95
C LEU A 404 18.33 6.19 -24.84
N LEU A 405 18.86 5.18 -24.15
CA LEU A 405 20.29 5.01 -23.89
C LEU A 405 20.98 4.06 -24.88
N THR A 406 20.27 3.11 -25.48
CA THR A 406 20.87 2.06 -26.33
C THR A 406 20.11 1.72 -27.62
N ASN A 407 18.97 2.34 -27.90
CA ASN A 407 18.12 2.08 -29.08
C ASN A 407 17.59 0.64 -29.12
N LEU A 408 17.31 0.05 -27.95
CA LEU A 408 16.83 -1.33 -27.80
C LEU A 408 17.70 -2.35 -28.54
N ILE A 409 19.02 -2.13 -28.55
CA ILE A 409 20.02 -2.94 -29.28
C ILE A 409 20.03 -4.42 -28.84
N SER A 410 19.55 -4.66 -27.63
CA SER A 410 19.17 -5.94 -27.02
C SER A 410 18.11 -6.73 -27.82
N THR A 411 17.26 -6.06 -28.59
CA THR A 411 16.18 -6.66 -29.40
C THR A 411 16.36 -6.48 -30.92
N PHE A 412 17.59 -6.26 -31.40
CA PHE A 412 17.84 -6.06 -32.83
C PHE A 412 17.43 -7.30 -33.66
N ALA A 413 16.84 -7.07 -34.84
CA ALA A 413 16.51 -8.06 -35.87
C ALA A 413 15.36 -9.08 -35.63
N ASN A 414 14.54 -8.99 -34.57
CA ASN A 414 13.42 -9.93 -34.31
C ASN A 414 13.82 -11.42 -34.31
N ALA A 415 15.10 -11.71 -34.06
CA ALA A 415 15.68 -13.04 -34.18
C ALA A 415 15.93 -13.66 -32.81
N ASP A 416 15.81 -14.99 -32.71
CA ASP A 416 16.21 -15.73 -31.52
C ASP A 416 17.71 -15.54 -31.27
N CYS A 417 18.06 -14.74 -30.26
CA CYS A 417 19.46 -14.47 -29.89
C CYS A 417 20.20 -15.72 -29.37
N ASN A 418 19.49 -16.81 -29.06
CA ASN A 418 20.07 -18.08 -28.64
C ASN A 418 19.53 -19.23 -29.51
N PRO A 419 20.34 -19.77 -30.45
CA PRO A 419 19.96 -20.93 -31.26
C PRO A 419 19.60 -22.19 -30.46
N SER A 420 19.96 -22.23 -29.17
CA SER A 420 19.70 -23.35 -28.25
C SER A 420 18.35 -23.23 -27.52
N ILE A 421 17.66 -22.08 -27.61
CA ILE A 421 16.35 -21.83 -26.99
C ILE A 421 15.44 -21.16 -28.04
N PRO A 422 14.78 -21.94 -28.91
CA PRO A 422 13.87 -21.41 -29.92
C PRO A 422 12.73 -20.60 -29.28
N GLY A 423 12.46 -19.41 -29.82
CA GLY A 423 11.41 -18.50 -29.37
C GLY A 423 11.79 -17.52 -28.24
N LYS A 424 13.07 -17.40 -27.83
CA LYS A 424 13.48 -16.38 -26.85
C LYS A 424 13.59 -15.00 -27.54
N GLN A 425 12.53 -14.21 -27.46
CA GLN A 425 12.46 -12.85 -28.05
C GLN A 425 12.97 -11.73 -27.13
N ASN A 426 12.95 -11.92 -25.80
CA ASN A 426 13.46 -10.95 -24.82
C ASN A 426 14.93 -11.24 -24.52
N CYS A 427 15.81 -10.65 -25.32
CA CYS A 427 17.25 -10.86 -25.33
C CYS A 427 17.96 -9.65 -24.73
N THR A 428 18.97 -9.86 -23.91
CA THR A 428 19.80 -8.77 -23.37
C THR A 428 20.95 -8.42 -24.31
N ILE A 429 21.60 -7.26 -24.15
CA ILE A 429 22.83 -6.92 -24.90
C ILE A 429 23.92 -8.00 -24.70
N GLY A 430 23.95 -8.63 -23.52
CA GLY A 430 24.82 -9.76 -23.22
C GLY A 430 24.46 -11.08 -23.91
N ASP A 431 23.20 -11.30 -24.32
CA ASP A 431 22.80 -12.50 -25.07
C ASP A 431 23.29 -12.46 -26.53
N TRP A 432 23.46 -11.26 -27.10
CA TRP A 432 24.10 -11.06 -28.42
C TRP A 432 25.61 -11.28 -28.40
N ALA A 433 26.21 -11.45 -27.22
CA ALA A 433 27.62 -11.78 -27.13
C ALA A 433 27.85 -13.19 -27.72
N ASN A 434 28.72 -13.29 -28.73
CA ASN A 434 28.98 -14.48 -29.56
C ASN A 434 27.99 -14.75 -30.73
N VAL A 435 27.22 -13.75 -31.18
CA VAL A 435 26.40 -13.83 -32.42
C VAL A 435 26.82 -12.73 -33.41
N THR A 436 26.64 -12.95 -34.72
CA THR A 436 26.99 -11.98 -35.78
C THR A 436 26.14 -10.71 -35.68
N PHE A 437 26.79 -9.56 -35.54
CA PHE A 437 26.15 -8.26 -35.34
C PHE A 437 25.82 -7.58 -36.69
N PRO A 438 24.83 -6.67 -36.78
CA PRO A 438 24.60 -5.88 -37.98
C PRO A 438 25.79 -4.98 -38.35
N VAL A 439 25.84 -4.60 -39.64
CA VAL A 439 26.87 -3.72 -40.21
C VAL A 439 27.02 -2.40 -39.44
N ARG A 440 28.25 -1.89 -39.35
CA ARG A 440 28.63 -0.75 -38.48
C ARG A 440 27.79 0.52 -38.70
N SER A 441 27.23 0.73 -39.88
CA SER A 441 26.32 1.84 -40.19
C SER A 441 24.99 1.81 -39.44
N ALA A 442 24.61 0.68 -38.84
CA ALA A 442 23.44 0.53 -37.98
C ALA A 442 23.73 0.83 -36.49
N VAL A 443 24.99 1.08 -36.12
CA VAL A 443 25.41 1.27 -34.72
C VAL A 443 25.49 2.76 -34.38
N PRO A 444 24.93 3.23 -33.24
CA PRO A 444 24.99 4.63 -32.84
C PRO A 444 26.41 5.19 -32.73
N ALA A 445 26.61 6.43 -33.19
CA ALA A 445 27.94 7.02 -33.37
C ALA A 445 28.80 7.08 -32.09
N TYR A 446 28.20 7.35 -30.92
CA TYR A 446 28.92 7.39 -29.63
C TYR A 446 29.41 6.01 -29.15
N MET A 447 28.88 4.91 -29.70
CA MET A 447 29.41 3.57 -29.42
C MET A 447 30.71 3.31 -30.19
N SER A 448 30.95 3.98 -31.33
CA SER A 448 32.10 3.74 -32.22
C SER A 448 33.49 3.70 -31.55
N PRO A 449 33.79 4.45 -30.46
CA PRO A 449 35.05 4.33 -29.72
C PRO A 449 35.19 3.03 -28.90
N ALA A 450 34.09 2.37 -28.56
CA ALA A 450 34.05 1.10 -27.82
C ALA A 450 34.10 -0.14 -28.73
N LEU A 451 34.09 0.05 -30.06
CA LEU A 451 34.04 -1.03 -31.04
C LEU A 451 35.44 -1.33 -31.61
N PRO A 452 35.75 -2.60 -31.97
CA PRO A 452 36.96 -2.93 -32.72
C PRO A 452 37.12 -2.11 -34.01
N PRO A 453 38.36 -1.73 -34.38
CA PRO A 453 38.61 -1.01 -35.63
C PRO A 453 38.42 -1.90 -36.86
N GLU A 454 38.02 -1.30 -37.98
CA GLU A 454 37.97 -2.01 -39.27
C GLU A 454 39.37 -2.52 -39.68
N PRO A 455 39.48 -3.71 -40.32
CA PRO A 455 38.40 -4.60 -40.78
C PRO A 455 38.01 -5.69 -39.75
N SER A 456 38.43 -5.57 -38.48
CA SER A 456 38.19 -6.63 -37.48
C SER A 456 36.74 -6.72 -37.01
N TRP A 457 35.94 -5.67 -37.23
CA TRP A 457 34.53 -5.57 -36.83
C TRP A 457 33.67 -6.74 -37.33
N ASP A 458 33.69 -7.01 -38.65
CA ASP A 458 32.85 -8.05 -39.29
C ASP A 458 33.30 -9.50 -38.97
N THR A 459 34.42 -9.65 -38.24
CA THR A 459 35.01 -10.96 -37.88
C THR A 459 35.19 -11.16 -36.38
N THR A 460 34.86 -10.16 -35.56
CA THR A 460 34.92 -10.26 -34.09
C THR A 460 33.53 -10.24 -33.50
N TRP A 461 33.17 -11.33 -32.81
CA TRP A 461 31.98 -11.34 -31.98
C TRP A 461 32.06 -10.20 -30.96
N LEU A 462 30.95 -9.47 -30.76
CA LEU A 462 30.77 -8.78 -29.50
C LEU A 462 30.92 -9.83 -28.41
N ASN A 463 31.81 -9.58 -27.47
CA ASN A 463 31.90 -10.39 -26.26
C ASN A 463 31.31 -9.58 -25.10
N VAL A 464 31.15 -10.23 -23.95
CA VAL A 464 30.56 -9.60 -22.76
C VAL A 464 31.29 -8.32 -22.34
N SER A 465 32.58 -8.16 -22.67
CA SER A 465 33.32 -6.92 -22.39
C SER A 465 32.88 -5.73 -23.26
N THR A 466 32.52 -5.95 -24.53
CA THR A 466 31.98 -4.89 -25.40
C THR A 466 30.56 -4.51 -25.03
N ALA A 467 29.70 -5.46 -24.62
CA ALA A 467 28.37 -5.16 -24.07
C ALA A 467 28.44 -4.27 -22.82
N TRP A 468 29.42 -4.53 -21.93
CA TRP A 468 29.70 -3.65 -20.80
C TRP A 468 30.28 -2.29 -21.23
N ALA A 469 31.15 -2.24 -22.23
CA ALA A 469 31.71 -0.98 -22.73
C ALA A 469 30.61 -0.06 -23.31
N VAL A 470 29.64 -0.62 -24.04
CA VAL A 470 28.44 0.10 -24.51
C VAL A 470 27.62 0.61 -23.32
N SER A 471 27.30 -0.23 -22.34
CA SER A 471 26.49 0.22 -21.18
C SER A 471 27.22 1.24 -20.30
N ASN A 472 28.56 1.18 -20.22
CA ASN A 472 29.37 2.17 -19.52
C ASN A 472 29.40 3.54 -20.23
N SER A 473 29.18 3.60 -21.56
CA SER A 473 29.23 4.86 -22.32
C SER A 473 27.92 5.64 -22.31
N THR A 474 26.82 5.08 -21.80
CA THR A 474 25.53 5.76 -21.74
C THR A 474 25.37 6.68 -20.53
N VAL A 475 26.12 6.42 -19.44
CA VAL A 475 26.11 7.19 -18.20
C VAL A 475 27.55 7.37 -17.70
N GLU A 476 28.18 8.48 -18.11
CA GLU A 476 29.59 8.78 -17.85
C GLU A 476 29.81 9.48 -16.50
N PRO A 477 30.60 8.91 -15.57
CA PRO A 477 31.02 9.60 -14.36
C PRO A 477 32.21 10.53 -14.63
N THR A 478 31.95 11.81 -14.85
CA THR A 478 32.96 12.84 -15.15
C THR A 478 33.59 13.39 -13.85
N GLY A 479 34.32 12.52 -13.15
CA GLY A 479 34.89 12.79 -11.84
C GLY A 479 34.13 12.10 -10.71
N ASN A 480 34.23 12.62 -9.47
CA ASN A 480 33.62 11.95 -8.31
C ASN A 480 32.15 12.33 -8.08
N TYR A 481 31.73 13.54 -8.46
CA TYR A 481 30.41 14.11 -8.13
C TYR A 481 29.71 14.77 -9.32
N THR A 482 30.14 14.46 -10.54
CA THR A 482 29.43 14.84 -11.77
C THR A 482 29.19 13.59 -12.61
N VAL A 483 27.99 13.48 -13.16
CA VAL A 483 27.58 12.39 -14.04
C VAL A 483 26.83 12.95 -15.24
N VAL A 484 27.11 12.43 -16.43
CA VAL A 484 26.47 12.82 -17.69
C VAL A 484 25.73 11.62 -18.26
N PHE A 485 24.44 11.79 -18.54
CA PHE A 485 23.64 10.82 -19.29
C PHE A 485 23.64 11.20 -20.76
N HIS A 486 23.89 10.23 -21.63
CA HIS A 486 23.93 10.39 -23.08
C HIS A 486 22.73 9.70 -23.72
N LEU A 487 21.76 10.49 -24.19
CA LEU A 487 20.59 10.02 -24.91
C LEU A 487 20.84 10.02 -26.41
N LEU A 488 20.25 9.04 -27.10
CA LEU A 488 20.26 8.95 -28.57
C LEU A 488 19.54 10.10 -29.28
N ARG A 489 18.53 10.66 -28.61
CA ARG A 489 17.61 11.66 -29.14
C ARG A 489 17.10 12.56 -28.00
N PRO A 490 16.74 13.83 -28.28
CA PRO A 490 16.06 14.67 -27.29
C PRO A 490 14.80 13.99 -26.77
N TYR A 491 14.62 13.99 -25.45
CA TYR A 491 13.47 13.38 -24.80
C TYR A 491 13.15 14.09 -23.47
N PRO A 492 12.29 15.13 -23.47
CA PRO A 492 12.00 15.95 -22.28
C PRO A 492 11.35 15.19 -21.11
N ALA A 493 10.79 14.01 -21.36
CA ALA A 493 10.25 13.14 -20.31
C ALA A 493 11.33 12.31 -19.57
N PHE A 494 12.61 12.42 -19.98
CA PHE A 494 13.71 11.72 -19.31
C PHE A 494 13.87 12.13 -17.83
N PRO A 495 13.89 13.43 -17.44
CA PRO A 495 13.92 13.80 -16.02
C PRO A 495 12.71 13.31 -15.20
N PRO A 496 11.44 13.40 -15.67
CA PRO A 496 10.31 12.73 -15.01
C PRO A 496 10.48 11.22 -14.80
N ILE A 497 11.08 10.50 -15.75
CA ILE A 497 11.38 9.06 -15.58
C ILE A 497 12.43 8.85 -14.47
N LEU A 498 13.46 9.69 -14.42
CA LEU A 498 14.46 9.63 -13.35
C LEU A 498 13.92 10.03 -11.96
N ALA A 499 12.72 10.60 -11.89
CA ALA A 499 12.06 11.00 -10.66
C ALA A 499 11.14 9.93 -10.05
N SER A 500 10.90 8.80 -10.73
CA SER A 500 10.21 7.63 -10.17
C SER A 500 11.19 6.58 -9.65
N THR A 501 10.68 5.52 -9.00
CA THR A 501 11.50 4.49 -8.32
C THR A 501 12.53 3.83 -9.23
N VAL A 502 12.30 3.76 -10.55
CA VAL A 502 13.28 3.27 -11.54
C VAL A 502 14.59 4.06 -11.54
N GLY A 503 14.55 5.34 -11.19
CA GLY A 503 15.71 6.25 -11.09
C GLY A 503 16.51 6.11 -9.79
N SER A 504 16.17 5.14 -8.94
CA SER A 504 16.84 4.89 -7.66
C SER A 504 18.34 4.63 -7.83
N ILE A 505 19.15 5.30 -7.02
CA ILE A 505 20.60 5.11 -6.98
C ILE A 505 20.97 4.11 -5.89
N LEU A 506 21.80 3.12 -6.25
CA LEU A 506 22.27 2.04 -5.38
C LEU A 506 23.78 2.12 -5.17
N SER A 507 24.25 1.81 -3.96
CA SER A 507 25.68 1.62 -3.67
C SER A 507 26.27 0.51 -4.55
N GLN A 508 27.23 0.86 -5.41
CA GLN A 508 27.95 -0.09 -6.26
C GLN A 508 28.67 -1.14 -5.39
N ALA A 509 29.21 -0.72 -4.25
CA ALA A 509 29.93 -1.59 -3.32
C ALA A 509 28.99 -2.61 -2.65
N CYS A 510 27.80 -2.18 -2.23
CA CYS A 510 26.77 -3.05 -1.68
C CYS A 510 26.26 -4.07 -2.69
N VAL A 511 25.90 -3.63 -3.91
CA VAL A 511 25.47 -4.54 -4.98
C VAL A 511 26.57 -5.55 -5.32
N GLY A 512 27.83 -5.10 -5.39
CA GLY A 512 28.98 -5.96 -5.64
C GLY A 512 29.19 -7.05 -4.59
N ARG A 513 28.98 -6.76 -3.29
CA ARG A 513 29.05 -7.76 -2.21
C ARG A 513 27.88 -8.75 -2.24
N ASN A 514 26.71 -8.32 -2.71
CA ASN A 514 25.49 -9.14 -2.78
C ASN A 514 25.32 -9.84 -4.15
N GLY A 515 26.40 -10.41 -4.71
CA GLY A 515 26.36 -11.19 -5.96
C GLY A 515 26.48 -10.38 -7.26
N GLY A 516 26.54 -9.05 -7.19
CA GLY A 516 26.81 -8.17 -8.32
C GLY A 516 25.66 -8.06 -9.33
N VAL A 517 26.03 -7.74 -10.56
CA VAL A 517 25.13 -7.55 -11.70
C VAL A 517 25.43 -8.62 -12.75
N ARG A 518 24.38 -9.26 -13.29
CA ARG A 518 24.47 -10.30 -14.32
C ARG A 518 23.45 -10.04 -15.42
N TRP A 519 23.85 -10.28 -16.67
CA TRP A 519 22.98 -10.14 -17.83
C TRP A 519 21.75 -11.06 -17.74
N GLY A 520 20.56 -10.50 -17.88
CA GLY A 520 19.27 -11.22 -17.88
C GLY A 520 18.91 -11.92 -16.56
N VAL A 521 19.60 -11.61 -15.46
CA VAL A 521 19.40 -12.27 -14.16
C VAL A 521 19.18 -11.21 -13.08
N PRO A 522 17.94 -11.05 -12.58
CA PRO A 522 17.63 -10.25 -11.41
C PRO A 522 18.50 -10.61 -10.20
N ASN A 523 18.87 -9.60 -9.40
CA ASN A 523 19.53 -9.86 -8.13
C ASN A 523 18.48 -10.27 -7.07
N SER A 524 18.41 -11.57 -6.77
CA SER A 524 17.42 -12.13 -5.83
C SER A 524 17.55 -11.61 -4.41
N ILE A 525 18.74 -11.11 -4.02
CA ILE A 525 18.95 -10.51 -2.70
C ILE A 525 18.35 -9.10 -2.66
N LEU A 526 18.50 -8.29 -3.73
CA LEU A 526 17.82 -7.00 -3.84
C LEU A 526 16.30 -7.14 -3.88
N ALA A 527 15.79 -8.20 -4.52
CA ALA A 527 14.35 -8.42 -4.64
C ALA A 527 13.61 -8.65 -3.31
N ARG A 528 14.26 -9.16 -2.24
CA ARG A 528 13.59 -9.49 -0.96
C ARG A 528 14.40 -9.31 0.35
N GLY A 529 15.68 -8.97 0.31
CA GLY A 529 16.59 -9.18 1.46
C GLY A 529 17.53 -8.02 1.81
N ALA A 530 18.49 -7.72 0.93
CA ALA A 530 19.41 -6.60 1.16
C ALA A 530 19.01 -5.42 0.30
N GLU A 531 18.85 -4.26 0.91
CA GLU A 531 18.82 -3.00 0.18
C GLU A 531 20.24 -2.41 0.08
N CYS A 532 20.42 -1.52 -0.89
CA CYS A 532 21.66 -0.79 -1.12
C CYS A 532 21.39 0.72 -1.28
N GLY A 533 20.41 1.23 -0.55
CA GLY A 533 19.84 2.57 -0.68
C GLY A 533 20.49 3.64 0.20
N SER A 534 19.92 4.84 0.14
CA SER A 534 20.37 6.07 0.84
C SER A 534 19.21 6.90 1.38
N GLY A 535 18.03 6.27 1.51
CA GLY A 535 16.80 6.89 1.97
C GLY A 535 16.76 7.23 3.47
N PRO A 536 15.59 7.65 3.96
CA PRO A 536 15.35 7.85 5.38
C PRO A 536 15.21 6.55 6.19
N PHE A 537 14.95 5.40 5.56
CA PHE A 537 14.79 4.11 6.24
C PHE A 537 15.59 2.97 5.59
N THR A 538 16.08 2.04 6.41
CA THR A 538 16.82 0.85 6.00
C THR A 538 15.93 -0.41 6.04
N LEU A 539 16.30 -1.41 5.23
CA LEU A 539 15.85 -2.79 5.37
C LEU A 539 17.05 -3.66 5.78
N THR A 540 16.77 -4.64 6.63
CA THR A 540 17.71 -5.73 6.93
C THR A 540 17.21 -7.03 6.28
N PRO A 541 18.05 -8.06 6.08
CA PRO A 541 17.61 -9.37 5.59
C PRO A 541 16.55 -10.07 6.45
N THR A 542 16.30 -9.57 7.68
CA THR A 542 15.25 -10.05 8.60
C THR A 542 14.05 -9.09 8.70
N SER A 543 14.04 -8.00 7.93
CA SER A 543 12.98 -6.98 7.97
C SER A 543 11.69 -7.43 7.30
N TRP A 544 11.73 -8.32 6.31
CA TRP A 544 10.55 -8.89 5.66
C TRP A 544 10.29 -10.30 6.17
N SER A 545 9.15 -10.48 6.85
CA SER A 545 8.54 -11.78 7.09
C SER A 545 7.37 -11.92 6.10
N PRO A 546 7.46 -12.78 5.06
CA PRO A 546 6.45 -12.86 4.01
C PRO A 546 5.05 -13.15 4.57
N ASN A 547 4.03 -12.51 3.99
CA ASN A 547 2.63 -12.58 4.42
C ASN A 547 2.42 -12.30 5.93
N GLN A 548 3.31 -11.50 6.54
CA GLN A 548 3.24 -11.09 7.95
C GLN A 548 3.54 -9.61 8.15
N VAL A 549 4.74 -9.16 7.79
CA VAL A 549 5.19 -7.78 8.04
C VAL A 549 6.46 -7.43 7.28
N ILE A 550 6.57 -6.16 6.88
CA ILE A 550 7.82 -5.51 6.44
C ILE A 550 8.17 -4.41 7.45
N VAL A 551 9.42 -4.40 7.92
CA VAL A 551 9.92 -3.46 8.95
C VAL A 551 10.99 -2.53 8.38
N LEU A 552 10.66 -1.24 8.23
CA LEU A 552 11.60 -0.19 7.84
C LEU A 552 12.15 0.48 9.11
N THR A 553 13.48 0.50 9.27
CA THR A 553 14.13 1.10 10.46
C THR A 553 14.75 2.44 10.10
N ARG A 554 14.60 3.47 10.93
CA ARG A 554 15.15 4.81 10.65
C ARG A 554 16.67 4.79 10.43
N PHE A 555 17.12 5.37 9.32
CA PHE A 555 18.53 5.65 9.08
C PHE A 555 18.95 6.96 9.77
N ASN A 556 19.57 6.86 10.96
CA ASN A 556 19.95 8.04 11.77
C ASN A 556 20.97 8.98 11.11
N GLN A 557 21.64 8.56 10.03
CA GLN A 557 22.61 9.36 9.26
C GLN A 557 22.02 9.89 7.94
N SER A 558 20.70 9.80 7.73
CA SER A 558 20.09 10.27 6.48
C SER A 558 20.41 11.74 6.22
N TRP A 559 20.84 12.03 4.99
CA TRP A 559 21.16 13.38 4.51
C TRP A 559 19.93 14.32 4.49
N ARG A 560 18.71 13.75 4.54
CA ARG A 560 17.44 14.49 4.73
C ARG A 560 17.22 14.96 6.18
N GLY A 561 18.13 14.62 7.10
CA GLY A 561 18.01 14.89 8.53
C GLY A 561 17.27 13.77 9.28
N LEU A 562 17.16 13.93 10.60
CA LEU A 562 16.59 12.89 11.46
C LEU A 562 15.06 12.85 11.35
N VAL A 563 14.51 11.81 10.70
CA VAL A 563 13.06 11.59 10.63
C VAL A 563 12.47 11.23 11.99
N LYS A 564 11.20 11.60 12.21
CA LYS A 564 10.57 11.56 13.53
C LYS A 564 10.19 10.14 13.97
N ILE A 565 9.73 9.30 13.04
CA ILE A 565 9.35 7.91 13.29
C ILE A 565 10.62 7.01 13.36
N PRO A 566 10.84 6.25 14.45
CA PRO A 566 11.95 5.30 14.56
C PRO A 566 11.80 4.02 13.72
N SER A 567 10.59 3.48 13.62
CA SER A 567 10.29 2.22 12.91
C SER A 567 8.94 2.31 12.19
N VAL A 568 8.85 1.72 10.99
CA VAL A 568 7.61 1.59 10.21
C VAL A 568 7.32 0.11 9.98
N HIS A 569 6.12 -0.35 10.34
CA HIS A 569 5.68 -1.73 10.17
C HIS A 569 4.52 -1.79 9.16
N LEU A 570 4.73 -2.43 8.01
CA LEU A 570 3.70 -2.65 6.99
C LEU A 570 3.16 -4.08 7.14
N LEU A 571 1.88 -4.24 7.45
CA LEU A 571 1.21 -5.51 7.69
C LEU A 571 0.28 -5.86 6.51
N PRO A 572 0.65 -6.79 5.62
CA PRO A 572 -0.23 -7.24 4.54
C PRO A 572 -1.40 -8.06 5.10
N VAL A 573 -2.61 -7.53 4.97
CA VAL A 573 -3.86 -8.08 5.50
C VAL A 573 -4.94 -7.99 4.43
N ARG A 574 -5.27 -9.12 3.79
CA ARG A 574 -6.17 -9.16 2.61
C ARG A 574 -7.63 -8.81 2.96
N ASP A 575 -8.12 -9.24 4.13
CA ASP A 575 -9.48 -8.96 4.62
C ASP A 575 -9.62 -7.50 5.09
N VAL A 576 -10.42 -6.70 4.37
CA VAL A 576 -10.64 -5.27 4.66
C VAL A 576 -11.23 -5.02 6.04
N VAL A 577 -12.18 -5.84 6.50
CA VAL A 577 -12.78 -5.71 7.84
C VAL A 577 -11.75 -5.96 8.94
N SER A 578 -10.80 -6.89 8.75
CA SER A 578 -9.67 -7.05 9.66
C SER A 578 -8.74 -5.82 9.68
N ARG A 579 -8.56 -5.13 8.55
CA ARG A 579 -7.81 -3.87 8.48
C ARG A 579 -8.53 -2.73 9.22
N GLU A 580 -9.85 -2.61 9.04
CA GLU A 580 -10.71 -1.70 9.80
C GLU A 580 -10.60 -1.98 11.31
N PHE A 581 -10.64 -3.24 11.73
CA PHE A 581 -10.60 -3.62 13.15
C PHE A 581 -9.27 -3.23 13.79
N LEU A 582 -8.14 -3.55 13.14
CA LEU A 582 -6.81 -3.12 13.58
C LEU A 582 -6.74 -1.58 13.71
N LEU A 583 -7.28 -0.85 12.72
CA LEU A 583 -7.29 0.61 12.74
C LEU A 583 -8.19 1.16 13.87
N LEU A 584 -9.38 0.60 14.08
CA LEU A 584 -10.32 1.06 15.11
C LEU A 584 -9.78 0.81 16.53
N ALA A 585 -9.13 -0.34 16.75
CA ALA A 585 -8.46 -0.68 17.99
C ALA A 585 -7.16 0.11 18.24
N GLY A 586 -6.64 0.81 17.22
CA GLY A 586 -5.35 1.49 17.27
C GLY A 586 -4.14 0.55 17.25
N ASP A 587 -4.34 -0.71 16.84
CA ASP A 587 -3.26 -1.67 16.61
C ASP A 587 -2.42 -1.30 15.37
N VAL A 588 -3.01 -0.53 14.45
CA VAL A 588 -2.31 0.21 13.38
C VAL A 588 -2.69 1.70 13.37
N ASP A 589 -1.79 2.52 12.84
CA ASP A 589 -1.94 3.97 12.67
C ASP A 589 -2.67 4.36 11.38
N THR A 590 -2.67 3.49 10.36
CA THR A 590 -3.35 3.69 9.08
C THR A 590 -3.76 2.35 8.46
N ALA A 591 -4.79 2.35 7.61
CA ALA A 591 -5.21 1.17 6.86
C ALA A 591 -5.66 1.51 5.44
N SER A 592 -5.36 0.64 4.48
CA SER A 592 -5.96 0.68 3.13
C SER A 592 -7.44 0.30 3.24
N ILE A 593 -8.36 1.25 3.09
CA ILE A 593 -9.81 0.98 3.11
C ILE A 593 -10.34 1.11 1.68
N ASP A 594 -10.99 0.06 1.18
CA ASP A 594 -11.58 0.01 -0.16
C ASP A 594 -12.83 0.92 -0.25
N ARG A 595 -13.22 1.32 -1.46
CA ARG A 595 -14.23 2.40 -1.67
C ARG A 595 -15.67 1.98 -1.41
N ASP A 596 -15.97 0.72 -1.58
CA ASP A 596 -17.20 0.06 -1.10
C ASP A 596 -17.28 0.06 0.44
N HIS A 597 -16.13 -0.10 1.11
CA HIS A 597 -15.98 -0.05 2.57
C HIS A 597 -15.81 1.37 3.16
N GLN A 598 -15.80 2.44 2.34
CA GLN A 598 -15.58 3.81 2.85
C GLN A 598 -16.60 4.23 3.92
N TRP A 599 -17.83 3.72 3.83
CA TRP A 599 -18.89 4.02 4.77
C TRP A 599 -18.75 3.33 6.12
N ASP A 600 -17.86 2.35 6.30
CA ASP A 600 -17.61 1.75 7.62
C ASP A 600 -16.78 2.67 8.53
N VAL A 601 -15.98 3.56 7.93
CA VAL A 601 -15.15 4.56 8.62
C VAL A 601 -15.66 6.01 8.48
N MET A 602 -16.60 6.28 7.58
CA MET A 602 -17.07 7.62 7.21
C MET A 602 -18.60 7.76 7.32
N ASN A 603 -19.07 8.95 7.71
CA ASN A 603 -20.47 9.36 7.67
C ASN A 603 -20.84 9.90 6.28
N ALA A 604 -22.13 9.93 5.95
CA ALA A 604 -22.64 10.42 4.65
C ALA A 604 -22.27 11.89 4.32
N ASP A 605 -21.90 12.70 5.32
CA ASP A 605 -21.42 14.08 5.15
C ASP A 605 -19.90 14.17 4.89
N GLY A 606 -19.21 13.04 4.79
CA GLY A 606 -17.75 12.95 4.61
C GLY A 606 -16.93 13.04 5.90
N THR A 607 -17.56 13.20 7.07
CA THR A 607 -16.85 13.22 8.36
C THR A 607 -16.48 11.80 8.85
N PRO A 608 -15.41 11.62 9.66
CA PRO A 608 -15.10 10.32 10.22
C PRO A 608 -16.17 9.83 11.22
N LYS A 609 -16.49 8.53 11.19
CA LYS A 609 -17.42 7.87 12.14
C LYS A 609 -16.91 7.84 13.59
N SER A 610 -15.63 8.08 13.81
CA SER A 610 -15.00 8.12 15.13
C SER A 610 -14.07 9.33 15.24
N PRO A 611 -14.08 10.07 16.37
CA PRO A 611 -13.15 11.19 16.59
C PRO A 611 -11.69 10.74 16.71
N THR A 612 -11.43 9.42 16.79
CA THR A 612 -10.09 8.85 16.77
C THR A 612 -9.53 8.62 15.36
N LEU A 613 -10.30 8.93 14.32
CA LEU A 613 -9.92 8.80 12.91
C LEU A 613 -9.80 10.16 12.22
N ARG A 614 -8.92 10.23 11.23
CA ARG A 614 -8.81 11.34 10.27
C ARG A 614 -8.92 10.76 8.86
N ILE A 615 -9.72 11.41 8.02
CA ILE A 615 -9.92 11.02 6.62
C ILE A 615 -9.44 12.17 5.74
N ALA A 616 -8.65 11.83 4.72
CA ALA A 616 -8.26 12.74 3.64
C ALA A 616 -8.65 12.10 2.31
N LYS A 617 -9.42 12.82 1.48
CA LYS A 617 -10.07 12.24 0.31
C LYS A 617 -10.31 13.24 -0.82
N ASP A 618 -10.86 12.73 -1.92
CA ASP A 618 -11.39 13.45 -3.08
C ASP A 618 -10.34 14.27 -3.85
N ARG A 619 -9.04 13.95 -3.71
CA ARG A 619 -7.98 14.55 -4.52
C ARG A 619 -7.80 13.77 -5.82
N PRO A 620 -7.71 14.40 -7.00
CA PRO A 620 -7.56 13.68 -8.26
C PRO A 620 -6.30 12.80 -8.27
N ALA A 621 -6.49 11.48 -8.35
CA ALA A 621 -5.42 10.53 -8.65
C ALA A 621 -5.23 10.44 -10.17
N PHE A 622 -4.13 9.86 -10.63
CA PHE A 622 -3.84 9.78 -12.07
C PHE A 622 -4.33 8.50 -12.74
N ASP A 623 -4.91 7.57 -11.97
CA ASP A 623 -5.57 6.37 -12.48
C ASP A 623 -6.81 6.74 -13.30
N VAL A 624 -6.78 6.44 -14.60
CA VAL A 624 -7.88 6.65 -15.55
C VAL A 624 -8.40 5.31 -16.08
N SER A 625 -9.71 5.18 -16.18
CA SER A 625 -10.40 4.01 -16.76
C SER A 625 -11.24 4.40 -17.96
N PHE A 626 -11.24 3.53 -18.97
CA PHE A 626 -11.79 3.83 -20.30
C PHE A 626 -12.18 2.56 -21.05
N PHE A 627 -13.25 2.62 -21.86
CA PHE A 627 -13.54 1.59 -22.85
C PHE A 627 -12.76 1.85 -24.13
N GLY A 628 -12.04 0.86 -24.64
CA GLY A 628 -11.42 0.93 -25.96
C GLY A 628 -12.27 0.30 -27.05
N TYR A 629 -12.48 1.03 -28.16
CA TYR A 629 -13.26 0.55 -29.30
C TYR A 629 -12.41 -0.26 -30.26
N ASN A 630 -12.67 -1.56 -30.40
CA ASN A 630 -11.91 -2.40 -31.32
C ASN A 630 -12.29 -2.13 -32.78
N GLN A 631 -11.48 -1.32 -33.46
CA GLN A 631 -11.73 -0.86 -34.83
C GLN A 631 -11.38 -1.92 -35.89
N ARG A 632 -10.90 -3.09 -35.47
CA ARG A 632 -10.55 -4.23 -36.35
C ARG A 632 -10.77 -5.57 -35.64
N ILE A 633 -12.02 -5.85 -35.29
CA ILE A 633 -12.42 -7.05 -34.54
C ILE A 633 -12.02 -8.32 -35.28
N ASN A 634 -11.25 -9.16 -34.61
CA ASN A 634 -10.91 -10.50 -35.06
C ASN A 634 -12.07 -11.46 -34.77
N LEU A 635 -12.99 -11.59 -35.73
CA LEU A 635 -14.19 -12.44 -35.62
C LEU A 635 -13.91 -13.96 -35.48
N THR A 636 -12.65 -14.41 -35.56
CA THR A 636 -12.29 -15.80 -35.21
C THR A 636 -11.76 -15.95 -33.78
N ALA A 637 -11.44 -14.84 -33.10
CA ALA A 637 -11.06 -14.77 -31.69
C ALA A 637 -12.18 -14.23 -30.77
N THR A 638 -13.31 -13.80 -31.34
CA THR A 638 -14.51 -13.42 -30.56
C THR A 638 -15.02 -14.63 -29.77
N PRO A 639 -15.19 -14.53 -28.43
CA PRO A 639 -15.64 -15.66 -27.61
C PRO A 639 -17.05 -16.20 -27.93
N ASP A 640 -17.92 -15.36 -28.49
CA ASP A 640 -19.28 -15.71 -28.92
C ASP A 640 -19.53 -15.25 -30.37
N SER A 641 -20.56 -15.83 -31.01
CA SER A 641 -21.00 -15.40 -32.35
C SER A 641 -21.74 -14.06 -32.29
N ILE A 642 -21.15 -13.02 -32.86
CA ILE A 642 -21.71 -11.66 -32.95
C ILE A 642 -22.09 -11.32 -34.40
N THR A 643 -23.00 -10.36 -34.61
CA THR A 643 -23.47 -9.99 -35.96
C THR A 643 -22.80 -8.75 -36.54
N ILE A 644 -22.06 -7.99 -35.72
CA ILE A 644 -21.33 -6.80 -36.16
C ILE A 644 -20.13 -7.18 -37.05
N PRO A 645 -19.84 -6.42 -38.13
CA PRO A 645 -18.68 -6.67 -38.98
C PRO A 645 -17.37 -6.32 -38.27
N ALA A 646 -16.26 -6.88 -38.75
CA ALA A 646 -14.92 -6.63 -38.21
C ALA A 646 -14.52 -5.14 -38.13
N ALA A 647 -15.09 -4.30 -39.01
CA ALA A 647 -14.85 -2.86 -39.07
C ALA A 647 -15.97 -2.02 -38.41
N PHE A 648 -16.82 -2.61 -37.55
CA PHE A 648 -17.97 -1.92 -36.95
C PHE A 648 -17.57 -0.61 -36.25
N PHE A 649 -16.52 -0.62 -35.43
CA PHE A 649 -16.00 0.57 -34.77
C PHE A 649 -15.00 1.38 -35.60
N ALA A 650 -14.81 1.10 -36.89
CA ALA A 650 -14.03 1.97 -37.78
C ALA A 650 -14.79 3.28 -38.10
N ASP A 651 -16.13 3.23 -38.08
CA ASP A 651 -16.98 4.41 -38.23
C ASP A 651 -17.03 5.25 -36.95
N VAL A 652 -16.74 6.55 -37.07
CA VAL A 652 -16.76 7.50 -35.94
C VAL A 652 -18.18 7.74 -35.40
N HIS A 653 -19.21 7.64 -36.23
CA HIS A 653 -20.60 7.81 -35.81
C HIS A 653 -21.04 6.64 -34.91
N VAL A 654 -20.57 5.42 -35.18
CA VAL A 654 -20.76 4.27 -34.27
C VAL A 654 -20.04 4.53 -32.94
N ARG A 655 -18.79 5.00 -32.95
CA ARG A 655 -18.06 5.33 -31.70
C ARG A 655 -18.77 6.42 -30.91
N ARG A 656 -19.19 7.53 -31.53
CA ARG A 656 -19.94 8.61 -30.88
C ARG A 656 -21.29 8.15 -30.32
N THR A 657 -22.01 7.28 -31.03
CA THR A 657 -23.24 6.64 -30.53
C THR A 657 -23.01 6.00 -29.17
N PHE A 658 -21.96 5.18 -29.04
CA PHE A 658 -21.63 4.47 -27.81
C PHE A 658 -21.16 5.42 -26.71
N THR A 659 -20.42 6.48 -27.04
CA THR A 659 -19.99 7.52 -26.09
C THR A 659 -21.19 8.24 -25.47
N TYR A 660 -22.14 8.72 -26.29
CA TYR A 660 -23.34 9.40 -25.80
C TYR A 660 -24.36 8.47 -25.13
N ALA A 661 -24.32 7.17 -25.44
CA ALA A 661 -25.17 6.16 -24.80
C ALA A 661 -24.65 5.70 -23.41
N PHE A 662 -23.47 6.14 -22.95
CA PHE A 662 -22.94 5.72 -21.65
C PHE A 662 -23.44 6.62 -20.50
N ASP A 663 -24.04 6.02 -19.46
CA ASP A 663 -24.44 6.75 -18.26
C ASP A 663 -23.25 6.93 -17.29
N TYR A 664 -22.49 8.00 -17.52
CA TYR A 664 -21.36 8.40 -16.69
C TYR A 664 -21.73 8.62 -15.22
N SER A 665 -22.89 9.21 -14.94
CA SER A 665 -23.31 9.52 -13.57
C SER A 665 -23.67 8.24 -12.80
N ALA A 666 -24.42 7.33 -13.43
CA ALA A 666 -24.72 6.03 -12.84
C ALA A 666 -23.46 5.17 -12.65
N PHE A 667 -22.45 5.31 -13.52
CA PHE A 667 -21.17 4.62 -13.35
C PHE A 667 -20.41 5.16 -12.11
N LEU A 668 -20.29 6.48 -11.98
CA LEU A 668 -19.62 7.08 -10.82
C LEU A 668 -20.28 6.68 -9.49
N VAL A 669 -21.62 6.73 -9.42
CA VAL A 669 -22.37 6.33 -8.21
C VAL A 669 -22.26 4.82 -7.97
N ASN A 670 -22.66 3.98 -8.94
CA ASN A 670 -22.88 2.55 -8.69
C ASN A 670 -21.61 1.70 -8.78
N ALA A 671 -20.68 2.03 -9.67
CA ALA A 671 -19.42 1.27 -9.80
C ALA A 671 -18.34 1.80 -8.85
N THR A 672 -18.29 3.13 -8.66
CA THR A 672 -17.16 3.78 -7.96
C THR A 672 -17.51 4.31 -6.58
N HIS A 673 -18.77 4.27 -6.15
CA HIS A 673 -19.21 4.82 -4.85
C HIS A 673 -18.81 6.30 -4.69
N ASP A 674 -19.03 7.09 -5.76
CA ASP A 674 -18.63 8.50 -5.89
C ASP A 674 -17.11 8.77 -5.69
N ALA A 675 -16.27 7.74 -5.85
CA ALA A 675 -14.83 7.83 -5.67
C ALA A 675 -14.05 8.44 -6.85
N GLY A 676 -14.69 9.13 -7.78
CA GLY A 676 -14.00 9.66 -8.96
C GLY A 676 -14.72 10.73 -9.75
N LEU A 677 -14.06 11.12 -10.84
CA LEU A 677 -14.45 12.20 -11.73
C LEU A 677 -14.57 11.67 -13.16
N GLN A 678 -15.44 12.25 -13.97
CA GLN A 678 -15.45 11.96 -15.40
C GLN A 678 -14.20 12.58 -16.07
N PRO A 679 -13.33 11.82 -16.76
CA PRO A 679 -12.17 12.37 -17.43
C PRO A 679 -12.55 13.14 -18.70
N ARG A 680 -11.69 14.10 -19.08
CA ARG A 680 -11.81 14.84 -20.36
C ARG A 680 -10.98 14.22 -21.50
N GLY A 681 -10.30 13.11 -21.25
CA GLY A 681 -9.36 12.53 -22.20
C GLY A 681 -8.31 11.65 -21.51
N PRO A 682 -7.21 11.35 -22.22
CA PRO A 682 -6.21 10.39 -21.76
C PRO A 682 -5.24 10.96 -20.70
N VAL A 683 -5.07 12.29 -20.67
CA VAL A 683 -4.25 12.99 -19.66
C VAL A 683 -5.14 13.32 -18.44
N PRO A 684 -4.81 12.84 -17.23
CA PRO A 684 -5.62 13.05 -16.03
C PRO A 684 -5.53 14.49 -15.49
N LEU A 685 -6.59 14.94 -14.79
CA LEU A 685 -6.59 16.20 -14.05
C LEU A 685 -5.47 16.21 -13.01
N GLY A 686 -4.63 17.26 -13.05
CA GLY A 686 -3.48 17.46 -12.18
C GLY A 686 -2.12 17.13 -12.83
N LEU A 687 -2.10 16.42 -13.97
CA LEU A 687 -0.88 16.20 -14.75
C LEU A 687 -0.66 17.35 -15.75
N PRO A 688 0.59 17.81 -15.98
CA PRO A 688 0.89 18.76 -17.06
C PRO A 688 0.37 18.27 -18.41
N GLY A 689 -0.24 19.16 -19.19
CA GLY A 689 -0.91 18.82 -20.46
C GLY A 689 -2.38 18.42 -20.34
N TYR A 690 -2.99 18.44 -19.15
CA TYR A 690 -4.45 18.28 -18.99
C TYR A 690 -5.21 19.38 -19.73
N ASN A 691 -6.08 18.99 -20.67
CA ASN A 691 -6.88 19.94 -21.46
C ASN A 691 -8.29 20.13 -20.88
N ALA A 692 -8.46 21.16 -20.05
CA ALA A 692 -9.76 21.55 -19.49
C ALA A 692 -10.79 22.01 -20.54
N SER A 693 -10.36 22.34 -21.76
CA SER A 693 -11.23 22.85 -22.83
C SER A 693 -12.02 21.76 -23.56
N ILE A 694 -11.59 20.48 -23.46
CA ILE A 694 -12.33 19.36 -24.03
C ILE A 694 -13.61 19.18 -23.20
N PRO A 695 -14.83 19.22 -23.77
CA PRO A 695 -16.07 19.05 -23.02
C PRO A 695 -16.16 17.69 -22.32
N LEU A 696 -16.92 17.63 -21.23
CA LEU A 696 -17.39 16.35 -20.70
C LEU A 696 -18.49 15.82 -21.62
N PHE A 697 -18.47 14.53 -21.93
CA PHE A 697 -19.53 13.90 -22.72
C PHE A 697 -20.77 13.67 -21.84
N PRO A 698 -21.95 14.17 -22.23
CA PRO A 698 -23.18 13.85 -21.53
C PRO A 698 -23.65 12.42 -21.87
N PHE A 699 -24.42 11.83 -20.96
CA PHE A 699 -25.37 10.79 -21.34
C PHE A 699 -26.54 11.46 -22.09
N ASP A 700 -26.64 11.21 -23.39
CA ASP A 700 -27.61 11.85 -24.29
C ASP A 700 -28.09 10.85 -25.36
N LEU A 701 -29.23 10.22 -25.10
CA LEU A 701 -29.83 9.24 -26.02
C LEU A 701 -30.26 9.87 -27.34
N ALA A 702 -30.66 11.14 -27.36
CA ALA A 702 -31.11 11.81 -28.59
C ALA A 702 -29.92 12.14 -29.51
N GLN A 703 -28.78 12.56 -28.94
CA GLN A 703 -27.54 12.70 -29.69
C GLN A 703 -26.99 11.33 -30.13
N ALA A 704 -27.02 10.31 -29.26
CA ALA A 704 -26.64 8.95 -29.64
C ALA A 704 -27.49 8.39 -30.80
N ALA A 705 -28.80 8.62 -30.80
CA ALA A 705 -29.70 8.26 -31.89
C ALA A 705 -29.37 9.03 -33.19
N THR A 706 -29.03 10.32 -33.07
CA THR A 706 -28.61 11.16 -34.21
C THR A 706 -27.34 10.63 -34.86
N GLU A 707 -26.33 10.26 -34.07
CA GLU A 707 -25.10 9.64 -34.55
C GLU A 707 -25.38 8.26 -35.18
N LEU A 708 -26.19 7.41 -34.55
CA LEU A 708 -26.51 6.08 -35.07
C LEU A 708 -27.26 6.14 -36.41
N ASN A 709 -28.18 7.11 -36.57
CA ASN A 709 -28.94 7.37 -37.79
C ASN A 709 -28.08 7.86 -38.97
N ALA A 710 -26.86 8.34 -38.72
CA ALA A 710 -25.87 8.59 -39.78
C ALA A 710 -25.27 7.28 -40.36
N THR A 711 -25.55 6.13 -39.74
CA THR A 711 -25.02 4.81 -40.11
C THR A 711 -26.12 3.85 -40.61
N PRO A 712 -25.78 2.78 -41.35
CA PRO A 712 -26.75 1.74 -41.73
C PRO A 712 -27.43 1.07 -40.52
N TYR A 713 -26.74 1.04 -39.37
CA TYR A 713 -27.11 0.24 -38.19
C TYR A 713 -28.37 0.74 -37.48
N TRP A 714 -28.77 2.00 -37.67
CA TRP A 714 -30.07 2.50 -37.22
C TRP A 714 -31.26 1.71 -37.81
N THR A 715 -31.13 1.26 -39.06
CA THR A 715 -32.19 0.49 -39.73
C THR A 715 -31.98 -1.01 -39.68
N SER A 716 -30.73 -1.49 -39.76
CA SER A 716 -30.45 -2.93 -39.69
C SER A 716 -30.48 -3.49 -38.27
N GLY A 717 -30.21 -2.65 -37.27
CA GLY A 717 -29.90 -3.10 -35.92
C GLY A 717 -28.54 -3.79 -35.85
N PHE A 718 -28.21 -4.32 -34.66
CA PHE A 718 -27.01 -5.12 -34.42
C PHE A 718 -27.12 -5.94 -33.13
N ASN A 719 -26.34 -7.02 -33.05
CA ASN A 719 -26.11 -7.82 -31.85
C ASN A 719 -24.60 -7.95 -31.59
N LEU A 720 -24.18 -7.64 -30.36
CA LEU A 720 -22.81 -7.82 -29.86
C LEU A 720 -22.81 -8.29 -28.40
N THR A 721 -21.67 -8.85 -27.96
CA THR A 721 -21.42 -9.18 -26.55
C THR A 721 -20.33 -8.27 -25.99
N LEU A 722 -20.58 -7.70 -24.81
CA LEU A 722 -19.60 -7.04 -23.95
C LEU A 722 -19.05 -8.04 -22.94
N TYR A 723 -17.76 -7.94 -22.65
CA TYR A 723 -17.06 -8.89 -21.78
C TYR A 723 -16.43 -8.19 -20.58
N TYR A 724 -16.45 -8.88 -19.44
CA TYR A 724 -15.79 -8.46 -18.20
C TYR A 724 -15.09 -9.63 -17.53
N ARG A 725 -14.11 -9.35 -16.67
CA ARG A 725 -13.43 -10.36 -15.86
C ARG A 725 -14.27 -10.73 -14.65
N VAL A 726 -14.44 -12.04 -14.40
CA VAL A 726 -15.11 -12.56 -13.19
C VAL A 726 -14.52 -11.91 -11.94
N GLY A 727 -15.37 -11.33 -11.09
CA GLY A 727 -14.96 -10.65 -9.87
C GLY A 727 -14.57 -9.18 -10.03
N ASN A 728 -14.55 -8.63 -11.25
CA ASN A 728 -14.34 -7.19 -11.45
C ASN A 728 -15.67 -6.44 -11.58
N ALA A 729 -16.17 -5.92 -10.45
CA ALA A 729 -17.42 -5.16 -10.38
C ALA A 729 -17.41 -3.87 -11.22
N TYR A 730 -16.25 -3.22 -11.40
CA TYR A 730 -16.14 -2.03 -12.25
C TYR A 730 -16.38 -2.36 -13.74
N GLU A 731 -15.82 -3.47 -14.22
CA GLU A 731 -16.05 -3.95 -15.58
C GLU A 731 -17.48 -4.44 -15.78
N GLU A 732 -18.02 -5.22 -14.83
CA GLU A 732 -19.40 -5.71 -14.85
C GLU A 732 -20.42 -4.56 -14.94
N GLN A 733 -20.35 -3.60 -14.01
CA GLN A 733 -21.27 -2.47 -13.96
C GLN A 733 -21.10 -1.53 -15.16
N GLY A 734 -19.86 -1.34 -15.64
CA GLY A 734 -19.58 -0.58 -16.86
C GLY A 734 -20.21 -1.21 -18.11
N CYS A 735 -20.06 -2.52 -18.28
CA CYS A 735 -20.68 -3.25 -19.40
C CYS A 735 -22.20 -3.21 -19.33
N HIS A 736 -22.80 -3.37 -18.14
CA HIS A 736 -24.25 -3.30 -17.99
C HIS A 736 -24.84 -1.91 -18.28
N LEU A 737 -24.19 -0.82 -17.83
CA LEU A 737 -24.65 0.54 -18.12
C LEU A 737 -24.56 0.87 -19.62
N LEU A 738 -23.47 0.47 -20.28
CA LEU A 738 -23.32 0.64 -21.73
C LEU A 738 -24.37 -0.16 -22.51
N ALA A 739 -24.64 -1.40 -22.12
CA ALA A 739 -25.68 -2.23 -22.74
C ALA A 739 -27.07 -1.58 -22.63
N GLN A 740 -27.45 -1.15 -21.41
CA GLN A 740 -28.73 -0.50 -21.14
C GLN A 740 -28.93 0.78 -21.97
N GLY A 741 -27.88 1.60 -22.12
CA GLY A 741 -27.93 2.82 -22.93
C GLY A 741 -28.08 2.56 -24.43
N LEU A 742 -27.42 1.53 -24.96
CA LEU A 742 -27.53 1.14 -26.37
C LEU A 742 -28.91 0.54 -26.69
N GLU A 743 -29.45 -0.32 -25.83
CA GLU A 743 -30.79 -0.90 -25.99
C GLU A 743 -31.91 0.15 -25.78
N ALA A 744 -31.62 1.25 -25.09
CA ALA A 744 -32.52 2.41 -25.00
C ALA A 744 -32.72 3.12 -26.36
N LEU A 745 -31.78 3.03 -27.31
CA LEU A 745 -31.95 3.62 -28.65
C LEU A 745 -33.07 2.94 -29.45
N HIS A 746 -33.26 1.63 -29.29
CA HIS A 746 -34.40 0.91 -29.86
C HIS A 746 -35.67 1.15 -29.05
N SER A 747 -35.60 0.99 -27.72
CA SER A 747 -36.80 1.00 -26.87
C SER A 747 -37.35 2.38 -26.49
N ARG A 748 -36.58 3.47 -26.65
CA ARG A 748 -36.98 4.85 -26.31
C ARG A 748 -36.87 5.82 -27.48
N GLU A 749 -35.75 5.81 -28.20
CA GLU A 749 -35.51 6.73 -29.34
C GLU A 749 -36.07 6.20 -30.68
N GLY A 750 -36.60 4.98 -30.70
CA GLY A 750 -37.34 4.44 -31.83
C GLY A 750 -36.50 3.99 -33.03
N SER A 751 -35.23 3.61 -32.81
CA SER A 751 -34.40 2.92 -33.82
C SER A 751 -35.17 1.74 -34.44
N PRO A 752 -35.49 1.73 -35.75
CA PRO A 752 -36.22 0.63 -36.37
C PRO A 752 -35.46 -0.70 -36.32
N GLY A 753 -34.13 -0.62 -36.36
CA GLY A 753 -33.23 -1.75 -36.17
C GLY A 753 -33.22 -2.20 -34.71
N VAL A 754 -33.35 -3.51 -34.50
CA VAL A 754 -33.27 -4.13 -33.16
C VAL A 754 -31.81 -4.12 -32.68
N ILE A 755 -31.58 -3.56 -31.50
CA ILE A 755 -30.28 -3.50 -30.84
C ILE A 755 -30.30 -4.48 -29.67
N LEU A 756 -29.33 -5.39 -29.61
CA LEU A 756 -29.16 -6.36 -28.53
C LEU A 756 -27.71 -6.32 -28.05
N VAL A 757 -27.50 -6.19 -26.74
CA VAL A 757 -26.16 -6.12 -26.13
C VAL A 757 -26.07 -7.10 -24.97
N ALA A 758 -25.54 -8.29 -25.26
CA ALA A 758 -25.26 -9.27 -24.23
C ALA A 758 -24.09 -8.80 -23.36
N VAL A 759 -24.09 -9.18 -22.08
CA VAL A 759 -22.96 -8.95 -21.14
C VAL A 759 -22.56 -10.30 -20.57
N ARG A 760 -21.26 -10.63 -20.62
CA ARG A 760 -20.77 -11.96 -20.20
C ARG A 760 -19.41 -11.90 -19.49
N SER A 761 -19.29 -12.67 -18.42
CA SER A 761 -18.05 -12.85 -17.69
C SER A 761 -17.08 -13.83 -18.38
N LEU A 762 -15.79 -13.58 -18.22
CA LEU A 762 -14.67 -14.44 -18.59
C LEU A 762 -13.71 -14.59 -17.41
N ASP A 763 -13.03 -15.73 -17.29
CA ASP A 763 -11.84 -15.80 -16.45
C ASP A 763 -10.72 -14.91 -17.03
N SER A 764 -9.79 -14.47 -16.18
CA SER A 764 -8.74 -13.52 -16.59
C SER A 764 -7.84 -14.04 -17.71
N ALA A 765 -7.63 -15.36 -17.84
CA ALA A 765 -6.80 -15.93 -18.90
C ALA A 765 -7.54 -15.98 -20.24
N ALA A 766 -8.83 -16.31 -20.23
CA ALA A 766 -9.69 -16.22 -21.41
C ALA A 766 -9.89 -14.76 -21.86
N TYR A 767 -10.12 -13.83 -20.92
CA TYR A 767 -10.27 -12.40 -21.21
C TYR A 767 -9.01 -11.82 -21.84
N ASN A 768 -7.83 -12.01 -21.22
CA ASN A 768 -6.57 -11.48 -21.73
C ASN A 768 -6.22 -12.08 -23.10
N ARG A 769 -6.49 -13.37 -23.33
CA ARG A 769 -6.31 -13.99 -24.65
C ARG A 769 -7.20 -13.33 -25.70
N ALA A 770 -8.51 -13.24 -25.44
CA ALA A 770 -9.46 -12.61 -26.36
C ALA A 770 -9.14 -11.13 -26.61
N LEU A 771 -8.60 -10.41 -25.62
CA LEU A 771 -8.13 -9.03 -25.77
C LEU A 771 -6.91 -8.94 -26.70
N HIS A 772 -5.86 -9.72 -26.43
CA HIS A 772 -4.61 -9.67 -27.21
C HIS A 772 -4.75 -10.24 -28.63
N ASP A 773 -5.62 -11.24 -28.82
CA ASP A 773 -5.97 -11.78 -30.15
C ASP A 773 -6.94 -10.85 -30.94
N GLY A 774 -7.35 -9.72 -30.35
CA GLY A 774 -8.23 -8.72 -30.97
C GLY A 774 -9.69 -9.15 -31.11
N GLY A 775 -10.15 -10.11 -30.32
CA GLY A 775 -11.50 -10.69 -30.35
C GLY A 775 -12.55 -9.95 -29.52
N LEU A 776 -12.18 -9.09 -28.56
CA LEU A 776 -13.16 -8.31 -27.79
C LEU A 776 -13.66 -7.10 -28.58
N PRO A 777 -14.99 -6.87 -28.74
CA PRO A 777 -15.52 -5.69 -29.43
C PRO A 777 -15.21 -4.37 -28.70
N LEU A 778 -15.32 -4.39 -27.37
CA LEU A 778 -14.77 -3.36 -26.48
C LEU A 778 -14.13 -4.06 -25.27
N ALA A 779 -13.22 -3.36 -24.62
CA ALA A 779 -12.65 -3.74 -23.33
C ALA A 779 -12.62 -2.51 -22.41
N LEU A 780 -13.12 -2.65 -21.16
CA LEU A 780 -12.83 -1.67 -20.11
C LEU A 780 -11.41 -1.93 -19.61
N LEU A 781 -10.62 -0.86 -19.53
CA LEU A 781 -9.21 -0.89 -19.22
C LEU A 781 -8.89 0.27 -18.28
N SER A 782 -7.80 0.16 -17.53
CA SER A 782 -7.32 1.21 -16.63
C SER A 782 -5.83 1.44 -16.83
N TRP A 783 -5.37 2.67 -16.58
CA TRP A 783 -3.97 3.06 -16.64
C TRP A 783 -3.64 4.09 -15.56
N ALA A 784 -2.48 3.94 -14.94
CA ALA A 784 -1.91 4.91 -14.02
C ALA A 784 -0.52 5.32 -14.57
N PRO A 785 -0.27 6.61 -14.80
CA PRO A 785 1.05 7.12 -15.17
C PRO A 785 2.15 6.64 -14.20
N ARG A 786 3.31 6.33 -14.78
CA ARG A 786 4.48 5.75 -14.12
C ARG A 786 5.58 6.80 -13.90
N PHE A 787 5.44 7.95 -14.54
CA PHE A 787 6.23 9.16 -14.36
C PHE A 787 5.37 10.39 -14.69
N ALA A 788 5.76 11.56 -14.16
CA ALA A 788 4.99 12.80 -14.22
C ALA A 788 5.09 13.52 -15.59
N ASP A 789 4.66 12.87 -16.67
CA ASP A 789 4.69 13.46 -18.01
C ASP A 789 3.50 13.02 -18.89
N PRO A 790 2.89 13.91 -19.69
CA PRO A 790 1.77 13.56 -20.56
C PRO A 790 2.09 12.50 -21.62
N LEU A 791 3.35 12.22 -21.98
CA LEU A 791 3.69 11.11 -22.88
C LEU A 791 3.24 9.76 -22.32
N ASP A 792 3.42 9.52 -21.02
CA ASP A 792 2.97 8.26 -20.40
C ASP A 792 1.45 8.18 -20.34
N SER A 793 0.77 9.31 -20.55
CA SER A 793 -0.69 9.42 -20.67
C SER A 793 -1.15 9.63 -22.13
N VAL A 794 -0.31 9.41 -23.13
CA VAL A 794 -0.65 9.62 -24.55
C VAL A 794 -0.16 8.46 -25.42
N VAL A 795 1.11 8.09 -25.29
CA VAL A 795 1.74 7.02 -26.09
C VAL A 795 0.99 5.69 -25.95
N PRO A 796 0.68 5.17 -24.74
CA PRO A 796 0.02 3.87 -24.59
C PRO A 796 -1.31 3.74 -25.36
N PHE A 797 -2.07 4.84 -25.44
CA PHE A 797 -3.42 4.87 -26.00
C PHE A 797 -3.46 5.28 -27.48
N LEU A 798 -2.69 6.31 -27.85
CA LEU A 798 -2.87 7.05 -29.10
C LEU A 798 -1.77 6.83 -30.15
N ARG A 799 -0.59 6.32 -29.76
CA ARG A 799 0.53 6.10 -30.67
C ARG A 799 0.46 4.69 -31.26
N THR A 800 0.23 4.59 -32.57
CA THR A 800 0.11 3.31 -33.32
C THR A 800 1.23 2.34 -32.97
N GLY A 801 0.86 1.13 -32.55
CA GLY A 801 1.81 0.06 -32.18
C GLY A 801 2.10 -0.01 -30.68
N SER A 802 1.62 0.95 -29.88
CA SER A 802 1.61 0.85 -28.42
C SER A 802 0.54 -0.13 -27.94
N ALA A 803 0.67 -0.64 -26.71
CA ALA A 803 -0.15 -1.72 -26.15
C ALA A 803 -1.67 -1.57 -26.41
N TYR A 804 -2.30 -0.53 -25.86
CA TYR A 804 -3.76 -0.36 -25.99
C TYR A 804 -4.18 -0.08 -27.44
N SER A 805 -3.46 0.80 -28.15
CA SER A 805 -3.72 1.08 -29.58
C SER A 805 -3.72 -0.19 -30.44
N THR A 806 -2.86 -1.15 -30.10
CA THR A 806 -2.72 -2.43 -30.81
C THR A 806 -3.89 -3.35 -30.52
N TRP A 807 -4.27 -3.52 -29.25
CA TRP A 807 -5.39 -4.40 -28.86
C TRP A 807 -6.73 -3.93 -29.41
N ILE A 808 -6.91 -2.62 -29.61
CA ILE A 808 -8.13 -2.05 -30.21
C ILE A 808 -8.00 -1.72 -31.70
N GLY A 809 -6.86 -2.04 -32.33
CA GLY A 809 -6.61 -1.79 -33.76
C GLY A 809 -6.59 -0.31 -34.19
N TYR A 810 -6.52 0.64 -33.27
CA TYR A 810 -6.50 2.08 -33.55
C TYR A 810 -5.17 2.52 -34.17
N ARG A 811 -5.24 3.33 -35.24
CA ARG A 811 -4.07 3.87 -35.96
C ARG A 811 -4.37 5.25 -36.55
N ASN A 812 -3.51 6.23 -36.31
CA ASN A 812 -3.57 7.54 -36.97
C ASN A 812 -2.17 8.09 -37.25
N GLY A 813 -1.69 7.95 -38.49
CA GLY A 813 -0.35 8.38 -38.90
C GLY A 813 -0.07 9.89 -38.79
N THR A 814 -1.12 10.72 -38.79
CA THR A 814 -0.97 12.18 -38.56
C THR A 814 -0.81 12.48 -37.08
N LEU A 815 -1.56 11.79 -36.22
CA LEU A 815 -1.42 11.90 -34.77
C LEU A 815 -0.08 11.31 -34.30
N ASP A 816 0.35 10.19 -34.88
CA ASP A 816 1.65 9.57 -34.64
C ASP A 816 2.82 10.53 -34.84
N ALA A 817 2.85 11.22 -35.99
CA ALA A 817 3.91 12.18 -36.30
C ALA A 817 3.92 13.40 -35.34
N ARG A 818 2.73 13.80 -34.83
CA ARG A 818 2.59 14.86 -33.83
C ARG A 818 3.07 14.41 -32.44
N ILE A 819 2.72 13.18 -32.02
CA ILE A 819 3.21 12.59 -30.77
C ILE A 819 4.74 12.45 -30.79
N ASP A 820 5.32 11.98 -31.91
CA ASP A 820 6.77 11.87 -32.06
C ASP A 820 7.48 13.23 -31.99
N ALA A 821 6.89 14.27 -32.60
CA ALA A 821 7.41 15.63 -32.51
C ALA A 821 7.35 16.17 -31.06
N ALA A 822 6.20 16.03 -30.38
CA ALA A 822 6.02 16.42 -28.98
C ALA A 822 6.90 15.61 -28.00
N ALA A 823 7.30 14.39 -28.38
CA ALA A 823 8.23 13.57 -27.62
C ALA A 823 9.69 14.08 -27.67
N SER A 824 10.03 14.93 -28.65
CA SER A 824 11.36 15.50 -28.85
C SER A 824 11.45 17.03 -28.70
N GLU A 825 10.32 17.73 -28.56
CA GLU A 825 10.25 19.19 -28.44
C GLU A 825 10.83 19.70 -27.11
N LEU A 826 11.92 20.45 -27.16
CA LEU A 826 12.63 20.96 -25.98
C LEU A 826 11.98 22.22 -25.37
N ASN A 827 11.15 22.94 -26.13
CA ASN A 827 10.41 24.08 -25.61
C ASN A 827 9.15 23.61 -24.88
N VAL A 828 9.16 23.72 -23.54
CA VAL A 828 8.05 23.30 -22.67
C VAL A 828 6.70 23.91 -23.07
N THR A 829 6.67 25.19 -23.47
CA THR A 829 5.42 25.85 -23.87
C THR A 829 4.88 25.27 -25.17
N THR A 830 5.71 25.12 -26.20
CA THR A 830 5.32 24.48 -27.48
C THR A 830 4.87 23.04 -27.25
N ARG A 831 5.62 22.28 -26.44
CA ARG A 831 5.34 20.88 -26.12
C ARG A 831 4.00 20.70 -25.42
N VAL A 832 3.73 21.50 -24.38
CA VAL A 832 2.45 21.45 -23.66
C VAL A 832 1.29 21.83 -24.59
N GLN A 833 1.45 22.85 -25.44
CA GLN A 833 0.40 23.21 -26.41
C GLN A 833 0.12 22.09 -27.40
N GLU A 834 1.14 21.40 -27.92
CA GLU A 834 0.94 20.27 -28.83
C GLU A 834 0.22 19.10 -28.13
N PHE A 835 0.47 18.85 -26.84
CA PHE A 835 -0.32 17.88 -26.07
C PHE A 835 -1.79 18.30 -25.89
N LEU A 836 -2.07 19.57 -25.62
CA LEU A 836 -3.43 20.09 -25.55
C LEU A 836 -4.17 19.90 -26.90
N ASP A 837 -3.52 20.25 -28.00
CA ASP A 837 -4.06 20.15 -29.36
C ASP A 837 -4.30 18.68 -29.79
N LEU A 838 -3.32 17.80 -29.60
CA LEU A 838 -3.40 16.41 -30.05
C LEU A 838 -4.41 15.61 -29.24
N THR A 839 -4.54 15.88 -27.93
CA THR A 839 -5.54 15.22 -27.08
C THR A 839 -6.96 15.69 -27.41
N ALA A 840 -7.16 16.98 -27.72
CA ALA A 840 -8.45 17.48 -28.17
C ALA A 840 -8.91 16.81 -29.47
N ARG A 841 -8.02 16.69 -30.46
CA ARG A 841 -8.30 15.97 -31.73
C ARG A 841 -8.62 14.51 -31.49
N ALA A 842 -7.78 13.81 -30.71
CA ALA A 842 -7.99 12.40 -30.41
C ALA A 842 -9.34 12.14 -29.72
N VAL A 843 -9.75 13.00 -28.78
CA VAL A 843 -10.98 12.81 -28.01
C VAL A 843 -12.23 13.24 -28.79
N LEU A 844 -12.17 14.29 -29.61
CA LEU A 844 -13.34 14.88 -30.28
C LEU A 844 -13.51 14.41 -31.73
N ASP A 845 -12.42 14.27 -32.47
CA ASP A 845 -12.43 13.91 -33.90
C ASP A 845 -12.32 12.39 -34.08
N ASP A 846 -11.33 11.76 -33.46
CA ASP A 846 -11.07 10.32 -33.63
C ASP A 846 -11.92 9.43 -32.71
N VAL A 847 -12.22 9.87 -31.49
CA VAL A 847 -13.02 9.14 -30.48
C VAL A 847 -12.61 7.65 -30.31
N PRO A 848 -11.33 7.29 -30.09
CA PRO A 848 -10.90 5.88 -30.01
C PRO A 848 -11.27 5.19 -28.68
N TYR A 849 -11.66 5.97 -27.66
CA TYR A 849 -12.00 5.48 -26.32
C TYR A 849 -13.21 6.24 -25.73
N VAL A 850 -13.97 5.58 -24.84
CA VAL A 850 -14.88 6.24 -23.88
C VAL A 850 -14.12 6.45 -22.58
N TRP A 851 -13.86 7.70 -22.20
CA TRP A 851 -13.20 8.04 -20.94
C TRP A 851 -14.24 8.06 -19.81
N VAL A 852 -14.26 7.05 -18.93
CA VAL A 852 -15.38 6.84 -17.99
C VAL A 852 -15.09 7.33 -16.57
N PHE A 853 -13.85 7.20 -16.07
CA PHE A 853 -13.52 7.48 -14.68
C PHE A 853 -12.05 7.86 -14.49
N GLN A 854 -11.80 8.89 -13.68
CA GLN A 854 -10.51 9.21 -13.07
C GLN A 854 -10.67 9.06 -11.56
N ALA A 855 -9.82 8.25 -10.92
CA ALA A 855 -9.93 7.98 -9.49
C ALA A 855 -9.65 9.21 -8.63
N THR A 856 -10.16 9.21 -7.40
CA THR A 856 -9.77 10.16 -6.36
C THR A 856 -9.24 9.45 -5.11
N SER A 857 -8.39 10.15 -4.37
CA SER A 857 -7.75 9.64 -3.16
C SER A 857 -8.73 9.29 -2.04
N PHE A 858 -8.36 8.28 -1.26
CA PHE A 858 -8.98 7.96 0.02
C PHE A 858 -7.90 7.46 0.97
N HIS A 859 -7.70 8.17 2.07
CA HIS A 859 -6.71 7.86 3.09
C HIS A 859 -7.35 7.97 4.47
N VAL A 860 -7.14 6.95 5.30
CA VAL A 860 -7.78 6.80 6.61
C VAL A 860 -6.72 6.42 7.64
N GLU A 861 -6.49 7.34 8.57
CA GLU A 861 -5.49 7.20 9.63
C GLU A 861 -6.06 7.54 11.00
N ARG A 862 -5.29 7.27 12.06
CA ARG A 862 -5.60 7.69 13.43
C ARG A 862 -5.40 9.20 13.59
N ALA A 863 -6.24 9.84 14.40
CA ALA A 863 -6.21 11.29 14.64
C ALA A 863 -4.91 11.80 15.31
N TRP A 864 -4.11 10.91 15.91
CA TRP A 864 -2.78 11.21 16.45
C TRP A 864 -1.67 11.24 15.39
N VAL A 865 -1.96 10.83 14.15
CA VAL A 865 -1.00 10.91 13.04
C VAL A 865 -0.98 12.34 12.49
N SER A 866 0.21 12.81 12.12
CA SER A 866 0.42 14.13 11.53
C SER A 866 1.54 14.09 10.49
N GLY A 867 1.35 14.79 9.38
CA GLY A 867 2.32 14.92 8.29
C GLY A 867 1.91 14.25 6.96
N TYR A 868 0.80 13.51 6.91
CA TYR A 868 0.28 12.98 5.65
C TYR A 868 -0.11 14.12 4.70
N TYR A 869 0.27 13.94 3.43
CA TYR A 869 -0.14 14.73 2.28
C TYR A 869 -0.49 13.78 1.13
N PHE A 870 -1.35 14.23 0.23
CA PHE A 870 -1.59 13.50 -1.02
C PHE A 870 -0.59 13.94 -2.10
N ASN A 871 -0.08 13.00 -2.88
CA ASN A 871 0.61 13.26 -4.14
C ASN A 871 0.30 12.09 -5.10
N PRO A 872 -0.21 12.35 -6.32
CA PRO A 872 -0.67 11.29 -7.23
C PRO A 872 0.45 10.46 -7.87
N MET A 873 1.72 10.86 -7.69
CA MET A 873 2.90 10.15 -8.21
C MET A 873 3.67 9.36 -7.15
N LEU A 874 3.33 9.49 -5.86
CA LEU A 874 3.86 8.59 -4.83
C LEU A 874 3.14 7.26 -4.90
N ARG A 875 3.88 6.18 -4.69
CA ARG A 875 3.34 4.84 -4.52
C ARG A 875 3.21 4.62 -3.02
N GLY A 876 2.06 4.96 -2.41
CA GLY A 876 1.90 4.91 -0.96
C GLY A 876 2.56 6.09 -0.21
N LEU A 877 2.87 5.91 1.08
CA LEU A 877 3.21 7.00 2.00
C LEU A 877 4.71 7.39 2.00
N ASP A 878 5.02 8.68 2.16
CA ASP A 878 6.37 9.16 2.53
C ASP A 878 6.46 9.21 4.07
N TYR A 879 6.99 8.13 4.66
CA TYR A 879 7.12 7.98 6.11
C TYR A 879 8.08 9.00 6.75
N SER A 880 8.92 9.69 5.96
CA SER A 880 9.83 10.72 6.47
C SER A 880 9.11 11.98 6.96
N GLN A 881 7.90 12.24 6.44
CA GLN A 881 7.09 13.41 6.81
C GLN A 881 6.20 13.14 8.03
N LEU A 882 5.97 11.87 8.39
CA LEU A 882 5.00 11.46 9.40
C LEU A 882 5.51 11.63 10.84
N SER A 883 4.56 11.74 11.76
CA SER A 883 4.75 11.81 13.21
C SER A 883 3.50 11.34 13.94
N LYS A 884 3.67 10.93 15.20
CA LYS A 884 2.61 10.60 16.16
C LYS A 884 2.65 11.63 17.31
N ALA A 885 1.50 12.11 17.76
CA ALA A 885 1.35 13.14 18.81
C ALA A 885 0.12 12.89 19.70
#